data_AF-A0A9P9PYK9-F1
#
_entry.id   AF-A0A9P9PYK9-F1
#
_cell.length_a   1.000
_cell.length_b   1.000
_cell.length_c   1.000
_cell.angle_alpha   90.00
_cell.angle_beta   90.00
_cell.angle_gamma   90.00
#
_symmetry.space_group_name_H-M   'P 1'
#
loop_
_entity.id
_entity.type
_entity.pdbx_description
1 polymer ?
#
loop_
_entity_poly.entity_id
_entity_poly.type
_entity_poly.pdbx_seq_one_letter_code
_entity_poly.pdbx_strand_id
1 'polypeptide(L)'
;MESLLDLPNTVRTDIDNQFQQLARSEHLEHSKTRAVFMDHTKTQLDSRVCHSIIESLHFPTRTVRHETIPEAHKRTFEWIFRDPVIDGKPWSNFVDWLKSGDGIYWINGKAGSGKSTLMKFIVDHDQTSELLGVWAQGTSLETPSFFFWKHGHEDQRSQEGLLRSLLYDVLRKCPALVPSVFPDVWERNFKLTSQNVSPVLSTWTLTKLKHAFARLVTCKTIRISFFLDGLDEYEGDHVELAEYFGQLACSDHVKLCVSSRPWPPFQDAFQNCRGLKLQDLTSGDIKQYVEDKINENANMALLKRRMPVRSNFFVDNLIWKAEGVFLWVTLVVKSLLKGLSHRNDLETLEKRLDSMPPDLENLYSHMLSSIDSHDMEKGSKLFQLFEACDSDKDLQLIYVALNGATAEALSSPLAMSEHKSEELQQAQFDSMFEEMNIILQACCGGMIEVTILDDEIYKSWRQGRLSYIHRTVSDFLSKPEIWNEILRHTSNASWFPQKSLLSSSVICLENFILPGLEARKESVYYVEYQWACFCDHASDFAIRGVVSDDDCTNLTEDFDRAATNVAHSCFWNQSDAKTKFNHWSNYITQPTLPRQDFLSLTADCGLWFYVKHRLKEDPSLVAHRLEVPLLAHSLLRFESSILYTELFFMTASVILSFSADPNEVFRGHSCWQYWVTILHTKGQVLGPRYDHNFKAITVEMLRAGADLTLGCLKGRTALRDLYRELWTEDGFRDRYVFIFIQMHHLVDHSEEAWRDSNQNDKFCRHERVLFAERENLPFGERHCLKAVIEDAFRERDPEGADEILQLIEELEAKEASEECEVPIRERKRKRLEEDVE
;
A
#
# COMPACT_ATOMS: atom_id res chain seq x y z
N MET A 1 -23.99 52.92 54.52
CA MET A 1 -25.10 52.01 54.88
C MET A 1 -26.15 52.69 55.76
N GLU A 2 -25.77 53.52 56.73
CA GLU A 2 -26.76 54.22 57.59
C GLU A 2 -27.60 55.29 56.87
N SER A 3 -27.11 55.91 55.79
CA SER A 3 -27.89 56.89 55.00
C SER A 3 -29.00 56.30 54.12
N LEU A 4 -29.04 54.97 53.92
CA LEU A 4 -30.08 54.30 53.14
C LEU A 4 -31.35 54.01 53.97
N LEU A 5 -31.24 54.06 55.31
CA LEU A 5 -32.34 53.78 56.23
C LEU A 5 -33.28 54.98 56.46
N ASP A 6 -32.88 56.20 56.06
CA ASP A 6 -33.69 57.43 56.16
C ASP A 6 -34.51 57.73 54.89
N LEU A 7 -34.42 56.89 53.85
CA LEU A 7 -35.21 57.07 52.63
C LEU A 7 -36.69 56.66 52.86
N PRO A 8 -37.67 57.40 52.30
CA PRO A 8 -39.09 57.03 52.34
C PRO A 8 -39.31 55.60 51.82
N ASN A 9 -40.23 54.85 52.44
CA ASN A 9 -40.48 53.44 52.09
C ASN A 9 -40.72 53.23 50.59
N THR A 10 -41.38 54.18 49.90
CA THR A 10 -41.60 54.13 48.45
C THR A 10 -40.29 54.09 47.65
N VAL A 11 -39.29 54.89 48.04
CA VAL A 11 -37.98 54.95 47.38
C VAL A 11 -37.18 53.67 47.65
N ARG A 12 -37.29 53.10 48.87
CA ARG A 12 -36.67 51.81 49.19
C ARG A 12 -37.26 50.66 48.37
N THR A 13 -38.58 50.61 48.22
CA THR A 13 -39.25 49.59 47.40
C THR A 13 -38.90 49.73 45.91
N ASP A 14 -38.78 50.97 45.41
CA ASP A 14 -38.36 51.20 44.02
C ASP A 14 -36.91 50.79 43.78
N ILE A 15 -36.01 51.06 44.73
CA ILE A 15 -34.62 50.60 44.69
C ILE A 15 -34.55 49.07 44.72
N ASP A 16 -35.29 48.41 45.62
CA ASP A 16 -35.36 46.94 45.69
C ASP A 16 -35.92 46.33 44.39
N ASN A 17 -36.95 46.95 43.81
CA ASN A 17 -37.50 46.51 42.52
C ASN A 17 -36.49 46.66 41.38
N GLN A 18 -35.71 47.75 41.35
CA GLN A 18 -34.63 47.94 40.37
C GLN A 18 -33.50 46.93 40.56
N PHE A 19 -33.10 46.63 41.79
CA PHE A 19 -32.12 45.58 42.08
C PHE A 19 -32.60 44.20 41.66
N GLN A 20 -33.88 43.87 41.91
CA GLN A 20 -34.47 42.60 41.44
C GLN A 20 -34.57 42.52 39.92
N GLN A 21 -34.86 43.63 39.22
CA GLN A 21 -34.84 43.67 37.76
C GLN A 21 -33.42 43.49 37.20
N LEU A 22 -32.43 44.16 37.78
CA LEU A 22 -31.02 44.00 37.42
C LEU A 22 -30.55 42.54 37.62
N ALA A 23 -30.86 41.94 38.77
CA ALA A 23 -30.50 40.54 39.05
C ALA A 23 -31.16 39.56 38.08
N ARG A 24 -32.42 39.79 37.69
CA ARG A 24 -33.11 38.98 36.66
C ARG A 24 -32.50 39.16 35.27
N SER A 25 -32.15 40.39 34.90
CA SER A 25 -31.49 40.71 33.65
C SER A 25 -30.12 40.04 33.55
N GLU A 26 -29.32 40.10 34.62
CA GLU A 26 -28.00 39.47 34.71
C GLU A 26 -28.11 37.93 34.62
N HIS A 27 -29.08 37.33 35.33
CA HIS A 27 -29.33 35.88 35.22
C HIS A 27 -29.75 35.46 33.80
N LEU A 28 -30.58 36.25 33.12
CA LEU A 28 -31.01 35.97 31.76
C LEU A 28 -29.83 36.08 30.78
N GLU A 29 -29.02 37.12 30.88
CA GLU A 29 -27.81 37.30 30.06
C GLU A 29 -26.77 36.20 30.32
N HIS A 30 -26.54 35.81 31.58
CA HIS A 30 -25.68 34.66 31.91
C HIS A 30 -26.23 33.35 31.35
N SER A 31 -27.56 33.12 31.39
CA SER A 31 -28.17 31.91 30.83
C SER A 31 -28.03 31.84 29.30
N LYS A 32 -28.22 32.96 28.59
CA LYS A 32 -27.98 33.08 27.14
C LYS A 32 -26.52 32.83 26.80
N THR A 33 -25.60 33.48 27.52
CA THR A 33 -24.16 33.33 27.32
C THR A 33 -23.70 31.88 27.53
N ARG A 34 -24.22 31.21 28.58
CA ARG A 34 -23.95 29.79 28.84
C ARG A 34 -24.50 28.88 27.74
N ALA A 35 -25.70 29.15 27.24
CA ALA A 35 -26.29 28.38 26.14
C ALA A 35 -25.45 28.52 24.85
N VAL A 36 -25.01 29.73 24.51
CA VAL A 36 -24.12 30.00 23.36
C VAL A 36 -22.78 29.29 23.54
N PHE A 37 -22.19 29.32 24.74
CA PHE A 37 -20.93 28.62 25.03
C PHE A 37 -21.07 27.10 24.89
N MET A 38 -22.16 26.52 25.40
CA MET A 38 -22.43 25.08 25.26
C MET A 38 -22.64 24.67 23.81
N ASP A 39 -23.35 25.48 23.03
CA ASP A 39 -23.59 25.23 21.60
C ASP A 39 -22.29 25.34 20.78
N HIS A 40 -21.46 26.35 21.08
CA HIS A 40 -20.13 26.50 20.48
C HIS A 40 -19.22 25.31 20.80
N THR A 41 -19.19 24.88 22.06
CA THR A 41 -18.39 23.71 22.50
C THR A 41 -18.87 22.43 21.79
N LYS A 42 -20.19 22.25 21.66
CA LYS A 42 -20.78 21.11 20.94
C LYS A 42 -20.41 21.11 19.45
N THR A 43 -20.44 22.28 18.81
CA THR A 43 -20.09 22.45 17.40
C THR A 43 -18.60 22.16 17.15
N GLN A 44 -17.72 22.64 18.04
CA GLN A 44 -16.28 22.31 17.96
C GLN A 44 -16.03 20.81 18.12
N LEU A 45 -16.76 20.17 19.03
CA LEU A 45 -16.67 18.74 19.27
C LEU A 45 -17.11 17.93 18.05
N ASP A 46 -18.27 18.26 17.50
CA ASP A 46 -18.81 17.65 16.29
C ASP A 46 -17.83 17.77 15.12
N SER A 47 -17.29 18.97 14.89
CA SER A 47 -16.30 19.23 13.85
C SER A 47 -15.06 18.35 13.98
N ARG A 48 -14.51 18.22 15.20
CA ARG A 48 -13.34 17.34 15.47
C ARG A 48 -13.62 15.87 15.18
N VAL A 49 -14.79 15.38 15.59
CA VAL A 49 -15.19 13.98 15.38
C VAL A 49 -15.40 13.70 13.90
N CYS A 50 -16.11 14.58 13.20
CA CYS A 50 -16.33 14.48 11.76
C CYS A 50 -14.99 14.48 11.01
N HIS A 51 -14.08 15.39 11.35
CA HIS A 51 -12.76 15.45 10.73
C HIS A 51 -11.96 14.15 10.96
N SER A 52 -11.93 13.61 12.18
CA SER A 52 -11.23 12.35 12.46
C SER A 52 -11.78 11.15 11.66
N ILE A 53 -13.10 11.07 11.48
CA ILE A 53 -13.72 10.01 10.68
C ILE A 53 -13.36 10.18 9.20
N ILE A 54 -13.42 11.41 8.69
CA ILE A 54 -13.06 11.74 7.29
C ILE A 54 -11.60 11.37 7.04
N GLU A 55 -10.67 11.83 7.88
CA GLU A 55 -9.23 11.52 7.70
C GLU A 55 -8.94 10.03 7.78
N SER A 56 -9.69 9.25 8.57
CA SER A 56 -9.50 7.80 8.61
C SER A 56 -9.90 7.06 7.31
N LEU A 57 -10.64 7.71 6.40
CA LEU A 57 -10.95 7.15 5.07
C LEU A 57 -9.81 7.37 4.07
N HIS A 58 -8.96 8.38 4.29
CA HIS A 58 -7.88 8.77 3.39
C HIS A 58 -6.80 7.68 3.26
N PHE A 59 -6.15 7.62 2.09
CA PHE A 59 -4.94 6.85 1.85
C PHE A 59 -4.07 7.58 0.81
N PRO A 60 -2.72 7.50 0.90
CA PRO A 60 -1.82 8.36 0.10
C PRO A 60 -1.96 8.22 -1.41
N THR A 61 -2.24 7.02 -1.91
CA THR A 61 -2.19 6.70 -3.35
C THR A 61 -3.48 7.07 -4.11
N ARG A 62 -4.44 7.71 -3.44
CA ARG A 62 -5.80 7.98 -3.96
C ARG A 62 -5.82 8.83 -5.24
N THR A 63 -5.00 9.87 -5.34
CA THR A 63 -5.01 10.81 -6.48
C THR A 63 -4.01 10.45 -7.57
N VAL A 64 -3.05 9.58 -7.26
CA VAL A 64 -1.91 9.21 -8.14
C VAL A 64 -2.38 8.78 -9.53
N ARG A 65 -3.45 7.98 -9.63
CA ARG A 65 -3.91 7.52 -10.94
C ARG A 65 -4.49 8.66 -11.80
N HIS A 66 -5.28 9.57 -11.23
CA HIS A 66 -5.84 10.71 -11.96
C HIS A 66 -4.73 11.65 -12.45
N GLU A 67 -3.74 11.93 -11.59
CA GLU A 67 -2.60 12.79 -11.89
C GLU A 67 -1.70 12.23 -13.01
N THR A 68 -1.51 10.91 -13.05
CA THR A 68 -0.69 10.23 -14.06
C THR A 68 -1.38 10.02 -15.41
N ILE A 69 -2.70 10.24 -15.52
CA ILE A 69 -3.38 10.21 -16.81
C ILE A 69 -2.93 11.42 -17.65
N PRO A 70 -2.44 11.22 -18.88
CA PRO A 70 -2.05 12.33 -19.75
C PRO A 70 -3.20 13.28 -20.03
N GLU A 71 -2.89 14.58 -20.14
CA GLU A 71 -3.86 15.58 -20.60
C GLU A 71 -4.33 15.29 -22.03
N ALA A 72 -5.58 15.67 -22.32
CA ALA A 72 -6.11 15.62 -23.67
C ALA A 72 -5.29 16.51 -24.62
N HIS A 73 -5.02 16.02 -25.83
CA HIS A 73 -4.19 16.74 -26.80
C HIS A 73 -4.92 17.98 -27.35
N LYS A 74 -4.53 19.18 -26.92
CA LYS A 74 -5.09 20.46 -27.40
C LYS A 74 -6.63 20.51 -27.29
N ARG A 75 -7.33 20.29 -28.40
CA ARG A 75 -8.80 20.44 -28.53
C ARG A 75 -9.53 19.10 -28.73
N THR A 76 -8.84 17.97 -28.54
CA THR A 76 -9.47 16.65 -28.63
C THR A 76 -10.56 16.49 -27.56
N PHE A 77 -11.56 15.66 -27.84
CA PHE A 77 -12.70 15.38 -26.96
C PHE A 77 -13.71 16.52 -26.73
N GLU A 78 -13.47 17.75 -27.20
CA GLU A 78 -14.44 18.87 -27.10
C GLU A 78 -15.82 18.54 -27.72
N TRP A 79 -15.86 17.56 -28.64
CA TRP A 79 -17.10 17.11 -29.25
C TRP A 79 -18.08 16.46 -28.26
N ILE A 80 -17.63 16.00 -27.08
CA ILE A 80 -18.50 15.39 -26.05
C ILE A 80 -19.58 16.38 -25.55
N PHE A 81 -19.28 17.68 -25.57
CA PHE A 81 -20.19 18.75 -25.16
C PHE A 81 -21.01 19.35 -26.31
N ARG A 82 -20.97 18.74 -27.50
CA ARG A 82 -21.70 19.20 -28.69
C ARG A 82 -22.85 18.26 -29.03
N ASP A 83 -23.92 18.81 -29.58
CA ASP A 83 -25.13 18.05 -29.94
C ASP A 83 -24.84 17.06 -31.10
N PRO A 84 -25.17 15.76 -30.98
CA PRO A 84 -24.90 14.76 -32.01
C PRO A 84 -25.68 14.91 -33.33
N VAL A 85 -26.40 16.03 -33.58
CA VAL A 85 -27.32 16.31 -34.73
C VAL A 85 -26.73 16.08 -36.14
N ILE A 86 -25.45 15.74 -36.28
CA ILE A 86 -24.90 15.34 -37.57
C ILE A 86 -25.24 13.87 -37.84
N ASP A 87 -26.43 13.64 -38.40
CA ASP A 87 -26.92 12.46 -39.12
C ASP A 87 -26.42 11.07 -38.64
N GLY A 88 -27.28 10.34 -37.92
CA GLY A 88 -27.16 8.88 -37.79
C GLY A 88 -26.11 8.35 -36.80
N LYS A 89 -25.65 9.20 -35.87
CA LYS A 89 -24.65 8.84 -34.86
C LYS A 89 -25.24 7.97 -33.72
N PRO A 90 -24.66 6.79 -33.41
CA PRO A 90 -25.28 5.77 -32.55
C PRO A 90 -25.06 5.97 -31.03
N TRP A 91 -24.91 7.20 -30.53
CA TRP A 91 -24.65 7.43 -29.10
C TRP A 91 -25.59 8.44 -28.45
N SER A 92 -25.76 8.32 -27.14
CA SER A 92 -26.64 9.19 -26.34
C SER A 92 -26.00 10.56 -26.14
N ASN A 93 -26.78 11.65 -26.17
CA ASN A 93 -26.25 12.99 -25.91
C ASN A 93 -25.80 13.12 -24.44
N PHE A 94 -24.50 13.36 -24.23
CA PHE A 94 -23.90 13.50 -22.90
C PHE A 94 -24.37 14.77 -22.17
N VAL A 95 -24.51 15.89 -22.88
CA VAL A 95 -25.01 17.17 -22.33
C VAL A 95 -26.44 17.02 -21.81
N ASP A 96 -27.30 16.32 -22.56
CA ASP A 96 -28.68 16.05 -22.13
C ASP A 96 -28.70 15.15 -20.90
N TRP A 97 -27.82 14.15 -20.86
CA TRP A 97 -27.66 13.34 -19.66
C TRP A 97 -27.23 14.18 -18.46
N LEU A 98 -26.23 15.05 -18.58
CA LEU A 98 -25.79 15.92 -17.48
C LEU A 98 -26.91 16.84 -16.97
N LYS A 99 -27.65 17.50 -17.88
CA LYS A 99 -28.69 18.49 -17.52
C LYS A 99 -29.97 17.89 -16.97
N SER A 100 -30.44 16.78 -17.55
CA SER A 100 -31.81 16.29 -17.31
C SER A 100 -31.97 14.77 -17.33
N GLY A 101 -30.92 14.00 -17.66
CA GLY A 101 -30.97 12.54 -17.59
C GLY A 101 -30.97 11.99 -16.17
N ASP A 102 -30.81 10.69 -16.07
CA ASP A 102 -30.78 9.89 -14.84
C ASP A 102 -29.88 8.65 -15.02
N GLY A 103 -29.61 7.95 -13.93
CA GLY A 103 -28.93 6.67 -13.93
C GLY A 103 -27.50 6.69 -14.48
N ILE A 104 -27.15 5.63 -15.22
CA ILE A 104 -25.80 5.36 -15.71
C ILE A 104 -25.61 5.93 -17.13
N TYR A 105 -24.48 6.60 -17.33
CA TYR A 105 -23.91 6.89 -18.64
C TYR A 105 -22.64 6.06 -18.84
N TRP A 106 -22.64 5.15 -19.81
CA TRP A 106 -21.55 4.21 -20.04
C TRP A 106 -20.66 4.63 -21.22
N ILE A 107 -19.42 4.96 -20.91
CA ILE A 107 -18.35 5.22 -21.90
C ILE A 107 -17.60 3.91 -22.12
N ASN A 108 -17.96 3.16 -23.16
CA ASN A 108 -17.23 1.96 -23.53
C ASN A 108 -16.27 2.21 -24.68
N GLY A 109 -15.26 1.34 -24.81
CA GLY A 109 -14.45 1.32 -26.01
C GLY A 109 -13.24 0.41 -25.96
N LYS A 110 -12.61 0.24 -27.13
CA LYS A 110 -11.40 -0.57 -27.31
C LYS A 110 -10.29 -0.15 -26.34
N ALA A 111 -9.40 -1.08 -26.00
CA ALA A 111 -8.24 -0.74 -25.20
C ALA A 111 -7.34 0.25 -25.96
N GLY A 112 -6.78 1.25 -25.26
CA GLY A 112 -5.98 2.31 -25.91
C GLY A 112 -6.76 3.34 -26.73
N SER A 113 -8.11 3.36 -26.68
CA SER A 113 -8.93 4.36 -27.39
C SER A 113 -9.01 5.73 -26.71
N GLY A 114 -8.37 5.91 -25.55
CA GLY A 114 -8.37 7.18 -24.80
C GLY A 114 -9.48 7.36 -23.76
N LYS A 115 -10.09 6.28 -23.24
CA LYS A 115 -11.19 6.36 -22.25
C LYS A 115 -10.80 7.12 -20.99
N SER A 116 -9.69 6.77 -20.35
CA SER A 116 -9.21 7.43 -19.13
C SER A 116 -8.90 8.91 -19.38
N THR A 117 -8.30 9.23 -20.53
CA THR A 117 -8.06 10.63 -20.94
C THR A 117 -9.36 11.40 -21.14
N LEU A 118 -10.37 10.80 -21.79
CA LEU A 118 -11.69 11.40 -21.90
C LEU A 118 -12.36 11.56 -20.52
N MET A 119 -12.26 10.58 -19.63
CA MET A 119 -12.86 10.66 -18.30
C MET A 119 -12.22 11.76 -17.46
N LYS A 120 -10.88 11.87 -17.47
CA LYS A 120 -10.15 12.98 -16.85
C LYS A 120 -10.61 14.32 -17.43
N PHE A 121 -10.64 14.44 -18.77
CA PHE A 121 -11.14 15.62 -19.46
C PHE A 121 -12.55 15.99 -19.00
N ILE A 122 -13.49 15.04 -18.92
CA ILE A 122 -14.87 15.31 -18.48
C ILE A 122 -14.91 15.79 -17.02
N VAL A 123 -14.19 15.14 -16.12
CA VAL A 123 -14.19 15.44 -14.68
C VAL A 123 -13.64 16.84 -14.41
N ASP A 124 -12.57 17.20 -15.10
CA ASP A 124 -11.82 18.45 -14.85
C ASP A 124 -12.39 19.65 -15.64
N HIS A 125 -13.37 19.42 -16.54
CA HIS A 125 -13.90 20.47 -17.41
C HIS A 125 -15.04 21.27 -16.78
N ASP A 126 -14.93 22.61 -16.81
CA ASP A 126 -15.89 23.54 -16.20
C ASP A 126 -17.33 23.32 -16.66
N GLN A 127 -17.54 23.03 -17.95
CA GLN A 127 -18.88 22.77 -18.48
C GLN A 127 -19.58 21.60 -17.79
N THR A 128 -18.86 20.56 -17.34
CA THR A 128 -19.49 19.45 -16.61
C THR A 128 -20.15 19.95 -15.33
N SER A 129 -19.43 20.77 -14.57
CA SER A 129 -19.92 21.37 -13.32
C SER A 129 -21.08 22.34 -13.56
N GLU A 130 -20.99 23.19 -14.60
CA GLU A 130 -22.08 24.09 -14.98
C GLU A 130 -23.36 23.34 -15.35
N LEU A 131 -23.23 22.29 -16.16
CA LEU A 131 -24.34 21.48 -16.65
C LEU A 131 -25.00 20.66 -15.54
N LEU A 132 -24.21 20.07 -14.64
CA LEU A 132 -24.73 19.39 -13.45
C LEU A 132 -25.34 20.39 -12.46
N GLY A 133 -24.87 21.64 -12.43
CA GLY A 133 -25.49 22.71 -11.66
C GLY A 133 -26.94 22.97 -12.07
N VAL A 134 -27.25 22.83 -13.37
CA VAL A 134 -28.64 22.89 -13.89
C VAL A 134 -29.48 21.74 -13.34
N TRP A 135 -28.95 20.52 -13.36
CA TRP A 135 -29.61 19.35 -12.75
C TRP A 135 -29.78 19.52 -11.23
N ALA A 136 -28.83 20.17 -10.58
CA ALA A 136 -28.82 20.38 -9.14
C ALA A 136 -29.90 21.35 -8.66
N GLN A 137 -30.42 22.24 -9.50
CA GLN A 137 -31.54 23.15 -9.18
C GLN A 137 -31.36 23.87 -7.82
N GLY A 138 -30.14 24.29 -7.49
CA GLY A 138 -29.81 24.96 -6.22
C GLY A 138 -29.64 24.04 -5.00
N THR A 139 -29.75 22.72 -5.16
CA THR A 139 -29.33 21.72 -4.15
C THR A 139 -27.81 21.60 -4.15
N SER A 140 -27.21 21.28 -2.99
CA SER A 140 -25.77 20.97 -2.92
C SER A 140 -25.42 19.84 -3.89
N LEU A 141 -24.32 20.00 -4.64
CA LEU A 141 -23.88 19.08 -5.68
C LEU A 141 -22.43 18.68 -5.43
N GLU A 142 -22.15 17.38 -5.50
CA GLU A 142 -20.79 16.87 -5.48
C GLU A 142 -20.49 15.95 -6.66
N THR A 143 -19.26 16.01 -7.15
CA THR A 143 -18.77 15.28 -8.33
C THR A 143 -17.54 14.43 -8.04
N PRO A 144 -17.59 13.51 -7.06
CA PRO A 144 -16.45 12.66 -6.72
C PRO A 144 -16.09 11.74 -7.88
N SER A 145 -14.79 11.45 -8.02
CA SER A 145 -14.27 10.59 -9.09
C SER A 145 -13.32 9.54 -8.55
N PHE A 146 -13.22 8.43 -9.26
CA PHE A 146 -12.27 7.37 -8.96
C PHE A 146 -11.78 6.71 -10.24
N PHE A 147 -10.48 6.45 -10.30
CA PHE A 147 -9.83 5.87 -11.46
C PHE A 147 -9.16 4.58 -11.02
N PHE A 148 -9.76 3.44 -11.40
CA PHE A 148 -9.14 2.16 -11.13
C PHE A 148 -7.80 2.05 -11.84
N TRP A 149 -6.87 1.36 -11.20
CA TRP A 149 -5.57 1.08 -11.77
C TRP A 149 -5.10 -0.33 -11.44
N LYS A 150 -5.16 -1.23 -12.41
CA LYS A 150 -4.83 -2.64 -12.20
C LYS A 150 -3.38 -2.86 -11.70
N HIS A 151 -2.46 -2.00 -12.14
CA HIS A 151 -1.04 -2.03 -11.75
C HIS A 151 -0.73 -1.10 -10.57
N GLY A 152 -1.75 -0.48 -9.97
CA GLY A 152 -1.61 0.29 -8.75
C GLY A 152 -1.58 -0.58 -7.50
N HIS A 153 -1.51 0.07 -6.35
CA HIS A 153 -1.66 -0.60 -5.05
C HIS A 153 -3.06 -1.21 -4.89
N GLU A 154 -3.23 -2.11 -3.92
CA GLU A 154 -4.51 -2.79 -3.64
C GLU A 154 -5.68 -1.81 -3.52
N ASP A 155 -5.51 -0.68 -2.82
CA ASP A 155 -6.51 0.38 -2.68
C ASP A 155 -6.92 1.03 -4.02
N GLN A 156 -6.09 0.96 -5.07
CA GLN A 156 -6.39 1.54 -6.39
C GLN A 156 -7.11 0.55 -7.32
N ARG A 157 -7.21 -0.72 -6.93
CA ARG A 157 -7.87 -1.78 -7.70
C ARG A 157 -8.97 -2.53 -6.94
N SER A 158 -9.23 -2.17 -5.68
CA SER A 158 -10.25 -2.80 -4.83
C SER A 158 -11.53 -1.97 -4.70
N GLN A 159 -12.63 -2.63 -4.30
CA GLN A 159 -13.91 -1.97 -4.02
C GLN A 159 -13.83 -1.15 -2.73
N GLU A 160 -13.00 -1.55 -1.77
CA GLU A 160 -12.78 -0.80 -0.53
C GLU A 160 -12.14 0.56 -0.81
N GLY A 161 -11.06 0.59 -1.60
CA GLY A 161 -10.39 1.85 -1.94
C GLY A 161 -11.26 2.78 -2.78
N LEU A 162 -12.06 2.24 -3.72
CA LEU A 162 -13.12 2.98 -4.42
C LEU A 162 -14.09 3.66 -3.43
N LEU A 163 -14.73 2.88 -2.54
CA LEU A 163 -15.75 3.42 -1.64
C LEU A 163 -15.16 4.41 -0.64
N ARG A 164 -13.97 4.13 -0.10
CA ARG A 164 -13.23 5.05 0.77
C ARG A 164 -12.98 6.39 0.08
N SER A 165 -12.52 6.36 -1.17
CA SER A 165 -12.22 7.57 -1.95
C SER A 165 -13.44 8.44 -2.18
N LEU A 166 -14.53 7.82 -2.64
CA LEU A 166 -15.78 8.53 -2.92
C LEU A 166 -16.42 9.09 -1.65
N LEU A 167 -16.42 8.32 -0.55
CA LEU A 167 -16.90 8.79 0.76
C LEU A 167 -16.04 9.94 1.27
N TYR A 168 -14.72 9.85 1.17
CA TYR A 168 -13.79 10.91 1.56
C TYR A 168 -14.07 12.21 0.81
N ASP A 169 -14.17 12.15 -0.53
CA ASP A 169 -14.38 13.34 -1.36
C ASP A 169 -15.68 14.09 -1.02
N VAL A 170 -16.77 13.34 -0.83
CA VAL A 170 -18.07 13.93 -0.50
C VAL A 170 -18.08 14.46 0.93
N LEU A 171 -17.63 13.67 1.91
CA LEU A 171 -17.73 14.03 3.33
C LEU A 171 -16.75 15.13 3.73
N ARG A 172 -15.60 15.26 3.07
CA ARG A 172 -14.66 16.38 3.29
C ARG A 172 -15.28 17.73 2.96
N LYS A 173 -16.09 17.80 1.90
CA LYS A 173 -16.79 19.03 1.48
C LYS A 173 -18.13 19.22 2.19
N CYS A 174 -18.78 18.11 2.57
CA CYS A 174 -20.03 18.11 3.31
C CYS A 174 -19.90 17.39 4.68
N PRO A 175 -19.12 17.91 5.66
CA PRO A 175 -18.91 17.22 6.95
C PRO A 175 -20.19 16.97 7.75
N ALA A 176 -21.22 17.80 7.55
CA ALA A 176 -22.53 17.66 8.18
C ALA A 176 -23.25 16.33 7.83
N LEU A 177 -22.80 15.62 6.79
CA LEU A 177 -23.35 14.31 6.42
C LEU A 177 -22.76 13.15 7.25
N VAL A 178 -21.61 13.33 7.90
CA VAL A 178 -20.93 12.26 8.67
C VAL A 178 -21.83 11.59 9.69
N PRO A 179 -22.64 12.30 10.51
CA PRO A 179 -23.54 11.66 11.48
C PRO A 179 -24.61 10.78 10.82
N SER A 180 -25.01 11.09 9.58
CA SER A 180 -26.02 10.33 8.83
C SER A 180 -25.44 9.13 8.08
N VAL A 181 -24.20 9.28 7.58
CA VAL A 181 -23.49 8.24 6.82
C VAL A 181 -22.86 7.21 7.75
N PHE A 182 -22.28 7.68 8.87
CA PHE A 182 -21.62 6.86 9.89
C PHE A 182 -22.19 7.08 11.31
N PRO A 183 -23.51 6.91 11.55
CA PRO A 183 -24.14 7.14 12.86
C PRO A 183 -23.43 6.40 14.00
N ASP A 184 -23.15 5.11 13.83
CA ASP A 184 -22.55 4.28 14.89
C ASP A 184 -21.09 4.65 15.21
N VAL A 185 -20.38 5.20 14.23
CA VAL A 185 -18.98 5.64 14.39
C VAL A 185 -18.94 7.05 14.98
N TRP A 186 -19.76 7.95 14.44
CA TRP A 186 -19.91 9.32 14.92
C TRP A 186 -20.41 9.35 16.35
N GLU A 187 -21.48 8.63 16.68
CA GLU A 187 -22.06 8.62 18.04
C GLU A 187 -21.04 8.10 19.06
N ARG A 188 -20.28 7.05 18.70
CA ARG A 188 -19.18 6.56 19.55
C ARG A 188 -18.14 7.67 19.75
N ASN A 189 -17.59 8.21 18.68
CA ASN A 189 -16.47 9.15 18.76
C ASN A 189 -16.89 10.46 19.42
N PHE A 190 -18.13 10.91 19.20
CA PHE A 190 -18.72 12.06 19.89
C PHE A 190 -18.81 11.85 21.40
N LYS A 191 -19.28 10.67 21.86
CA LYS A 191 -19.28 10.32 23.29
C LYS A 191 -17.87 10.33 23.88
N LEU A 192 -16.89 9.76 23.17
CA LEU A 192 -15.49 9.73 23.61
C LEU A 192 -14.91 11.13 23.75
N THR A 193 -15.01 11.94 22.70
CA THR A 193 -14.41 13.27 22.70
C THR A 193 -15.12 14.20 23.68
N SER A 194 -16.43 14.00 23.94
CA SER A 194 -17.15 14.75 25.00
C SER A 194 -16.61 14.49 26.40
N GLN A 195 -15.93 13.36 26.60
CA GLN A 195 -15.27 12.96 27.83
C GLN A 195 -13.76 13.27 27.82
N ASN A 196 -13.30 14.10 26.88
CA ASN A 196 -11.88 14.40 26.63
C ASN A 196 -11.02 13.17 26.26
N VAL A 197 -11.63 12.13 25.68
CA VAL A 197 -10.94 10.97 25.13
C VAL A 197 -10.73 11.16 23.63
N SER A 198 -9.53 10.87 23.14
CA SER A 198 -9.22 10.96 21.70
C SER A 198 -10.16 10.07 20.86
N PRO A 199 -10.57 10.51 19.66
CA PRO A 199 -11.36 9.68 18.76
C PRO A 199 -10.63 8.39 18.40
N VAL A 200 -11.37 7.28 18.28
CA VAL A 200 -10.79 6.00 17.85
C VAL A 200 -10.84 5.92 16.33
N LEU A 201 -9.68 5.68 15.71
CA LEU A 201 -9.57 5.40 14.28
C LEU A 201 -10.35 4.13 13.94
N SER A 202 -11.14 4.19 12.87
CA SER A 202 -12.00 3.07 12.48
C SER A 202 -11.32 2.21 11.45
N THR A 203 -11.36 0.90 11.66
CA THR A 203 -11.05 -0.08 10.61
C THR A 203 -12.25 -0.19 9.67
N TRP A 204 -12.02 0.07 8.39
CA TRP A 204 -13.03 0.10 7.35
C TRP A 204 -13.09 -1.23 6.63
N THR A 205 -14.10 -2.04 6.93
CA THR A 205 -14.41 -3.24 6.16
C THR A 205 -15.32 -2.89 4.99
N LEU A 206 -15.23 -3.64 3.89
CA LEU A 206 -16.11 -3.48 2.72
C LEU A 206 -17.60 -3.41 3.09
N THR A 207 -18.07 -4.24 4.02
CA THR A 207 -19.47 -4.23 4.48
C THR A 207 -19.86 -2.89 5.11
N LYS A 208 -19.02 -2.33 6.00
CA LYS A 208 -19.28 -1.02 6.61
C LYS A 208 -19.30 0.09 5.55
N LEU A 209 -18.37 0.03 4.60
CA LEU A 209 -18.29 1.00 3.50
C LEU A 209 -19.52 0.91 2.59
N LYS A 210 -19.96 -0.29 2.20
CA LYS A 210 -21.19 -0.49 1.41
C LYS A 210 -22.42 0.07 2.12
N HIS A 211 -22.57 -0.15 3.43
CA HIS A 211 -23.67 0.42 4.22
C HIS A 211 -23.61 1.95 4.31
N ALA A 212 -22.42 2.51 4.54
CA ALA A 212 -22.22 3.96 4.57
C ALA A 212 -22.53 4.59 3.22
N PHE A 213 -22.06 3.98 2.13
CA PHE A 213 -22.32 4.45 0.78
C PHE A 213 -23.81 4.39 0.43
N ALA A 214 -24.52 3.31 0.81
CA ALA A 214 -25.97 3.21 0.66
C ALA A 214 -26.73 4.35 1.39
N ARG A 215 -26.30 4.71 2.60
CA ARG A 215 -26.86 5.86 3.33
C ARG A 215 -26.56 7.19 2.63
N LEU A 216 -25.37 7.34 2.05
CA LEU A 216 -25.00 8.54 1.30
C LEU A 216 -25.87 8.73 0.05
N VAL A 217 -26.03 7.69 -0.78
CA VAL A 217 -26.78 7.79 -2.06
C VAL A 217 -28.29 7.95 -1.90
N THR A 218 -28.81 7.63 -0.70
CA THR A 218 -30.23 7.84 -0.34
C THR A 218 -30.48 9.22 0.29
N CYS A 219 -29.43 10.00 0.53
CA CYS A 219 -29.53 11.32 1.14
C CYS A 219 -30.10 12.35 0.16
N LYS A 220 -31.27 12.92 0.49
CA LYS A 220 -31.99 13.87 -0.38
C LYS A 220 -31.47 15.31 -0.34
N THR A 221 -30.60 15.63 0.63
CA THR A 221 -30.10 17.00 0.83
C THR A 221 -28.93 17.34 -0.09
N ILE A 222 -28.42 16.36 -0.83
CA ILE A 222 -27.29 16.48 -1.73
C ILE A 222 -27.60 15.71 -3.01
N ARG A 223 -27.10 16.21 -4.14
CA ARG A 223 -27.05 15.47 -5.39
C ARG A 223 -25.60 15.09 -5.68
N ILE A 224 -25.40 13.89 -6.21
CA ILE A 224 -24.05 13.36 -6.42
C ILE A 224 -23.94 12.80 -7.83
N SER A 225 -22.89 13.21 -8.57
CA SER A 225 -22.54 12.63 -9.86
C SER A 225 -21.19 11.95 -9.77
N PHE A 226 -21.17 10.62 -9.74
CA PHE A 226 -19.95 9.83 -9.68
C PHE A 226 -19.33 9.67 -11.07
N PHE A 227 -18.01 9.83 -11.16
CA PHE A 227 -17.23 9.57 -12.37
C PHE A 227 -16.22 8.46 -12.12
N LEU A 228 -16.45 7.29 -12.70
CA LEU A 228 -15.72 6.07 -12.38
C LEU A 228 -15.03 5.55 -13.64
N ASP A 229 -13.70 5.61 -13.68
CA ASP A 229 -12.92 5.15 -14.81
C ASP A 229 -12.40 3.72 -14.59
N GLY A 230 -12.48 2.90 -15.64
CA GLY A 230 -11.77 1.63 -15.71
C GLY A 230 -12.39 0.53 -14.87
N LEU A 231 -13.71 0.31 -14.93
CA LEU A 231 -14.32 -0.80 -14.18
C LEU A 231 -13.73 -2.18 -14.55
N ASP A 232 -13.16 -2.34 -15.76
CA ASP A 232 -12.41 -3.55 -16.19
C ASP A 232 -10.98 -3.66 -15.61
N GLU A 233 -10.59 -2.70 -14.78
CA GLU A 233 -9.34 -2.70 -14.01
C GLU A 233 -9.57 -3.15 -12.55
N TYR A 234 -10.83 -3.34 -12.14
CA TYR A 234 -11.18 -3.84 -10.80
C TYR A 234 -10.66 -5.26 -10.58
N GLU A 235 -10.06 -5.49 -9.41
CA GLU A 235 -9.67 -6.81 -8.96
C GLU A 235 -10.76 -7.40 -8.05
N GLY A 236 -11.64 -8.20 -8.66
CA GLY A 236 -12.73 -8.89 -7.98
C GLY A 236 -13.80 -9.38 -8.96
N ASP A 237 -15.02 -9.56 -8.45
CA ASP A 237 -16.14 -9.99 -9.28
C ASP A 237 -16.75 -8.79 -10.04
N HIS A 238 -16.53 -8.77 -11.35
CA HIS A 238 -17.03 -7.72 -12.23
C HIS A 238 -18.57 -7.72 -12.38
N VAL A 239 -19.21 -8.89 -12.21
CA VAL A 239 -20.67 -9.01 -12.23
C VAL A 239 -21.24 -8.38 -10.97
N GLU A 240 -20.71 -8.74 -9.79
CA GLU A 240 -21.12 -8.14 -8.51
C GLU A 240 -20.94 -6.61 -8.53
N LEU A 241 -19.81 -6.13 -9.05
CA LEU A 241 -19.54 -4.70 -9.14
C LEU A 241 -20.55 -3.98 -10.07
N ALA A 242 -20.85 -4.57 -11.22
CA ALA A 242 -21.81 -3.99 -12.17
C ALA A 242 -23.23 -3.96 -11.59
N GLU A 243 -23.66 -5.04 -10.93
CA GLU A 243 -24.96 -5.12 -10.24
C GLU A 243 -25.05 -4.08 -9.11
N TYR A 244 -23.98 -3.93 -8.32
CA TYR A 244 -23.91 -2.94 -7.25
C TYR A 244 -24.13 -1.53 -7.79
N PHE A 245 -23.44 -1.12 -8.85
CA PHE A 245 -23.65 0.20 -9.46
C PHE A 245 -25.01 0.36 -10.13
N GLY A 246 -25.55 -0.70 -10.73
CA GLY A 246 -26.91 -0.72 -11.25
C GLY A 246 -27.95 -0.40 -10.17
N GLN A 247 -27.81 -0.98 -8.97
CA GLN A 247 -28.69 -0.70 -7.84
C GLN A 247 -28.56 0.74 -7.33
N LEU A 248 -27.34 1.28 -7.29
CA LEU A 248 -27.09 2.66 -6.84
C LEU A 248 -27.66 3.71 -7.81
N ALA A 249 -27.67 3.40 -9.11
CA ALA A 249 -28.17 4.29 -10.16
C ALA A 249 -29.69 4.52 -10.11
N CYS A 250 -30.43 3.76 -9.32
CA CYS A 250 -31.88 3.88 -9.16
C CYS A 250 -32.32 5.12 -8.36
N SER A 251 -31.40 5.85 -7.73
CA SER A 251 -31.71 7.07 -6.96
C SER A 251 -31.76 8.30 -7.87
N ASP A 252 -32.86 9.07 -7.84
CA ASP A 252 -33.03 10.31 -8.61
C ASP A 252 -32.00 11.42 -8.25
N HIS A 253 -31.31 11.25 -7.11
CA HIS A 253 -30.28 12.17 -6.62
C HIS A 253 -28.87 11.75 -7.02
N VAL A 254 -28.72 10.65 -7.76
CA VAL A 254 -27.44 10.07 -8.13
C VAL A 254 -27.33 9.88 -9.64
N LYS A 255 -26.18 10.28 -10.18
CA LYS A 255 -25.75 10.00 -11.55
C LYS A 255 -24.45 9.23 -11.51
N LEU A 256 -24.26 8.31 -12.44
CA LEU A 256 -22.99 7.60 -12.60
C LEU A 256 -22.52 7.70 -14.06
N CYS A 257 -21.38 8.31 -14.28
CA CYS A 257 -20.64 8.19 -15.53
C CYS A 257 -19.55 7.13 -15.32
N VAL A 258 -19.65 6.01 -16.03
CA VAL A 258 -18.73 4.88 -15.85
C VAL A 258 -18.00 4.57 -17.15
N SER A 259 -16.73 4.21 -17.08
CA SER A 259 -15.95 3.76 -18.23
C SER A 259 -15.50 2.30 -18.06
N SER A 260 -15.51 1.54 -19.16
CA SER A 260 -14.90 0.21 -19.21
C SER A 260 -14.61 -0.28 -20.63
N ARG A 261 -13.81 -1.34 -20.74
CA ARG A 261 -13.82 -2.18 -21.95
C ARG A 261 -15.20 -2.84 -22.11
N PRO A 262 -15.63 -3.14 -23.34
CA PRO A 262 -16.89 -3.83 -23.58
C PRO A 262 -16.75 -5.33 -23.25
N TRP A 263 -16.46 -5.66 -21.99
CA TRP A 263 -16.43 -7.04 -21.50
C TRP A 263 -17.85 -7.55 -21.21
N PRO A 264 -18.09 -8.87 -21.27
CA PRO A 264 -19.44 -9.43 -21.11
C PRO A 264 -20.20 -8.92 -19.87
N PRO A 265 -19.61 -8.88 -18.65
CA PRO A 265 -20.33 -8.40 -17.45
C PRO A 265 -20.89 -6.97 -17.61
N PHE A 266 -20.13 -6.08 -18.24
CA PHE A 266 -20.54 -4.69 -18.44
C PHE A 266 -21.46 -4.51 -19.63
N GLN A 267 -21.31 -5.33 -20.69
CA GLN A 267 -22.28 -5.35 -21.78
C GLN A 267 -23.65 -5.79 -21.25
N ASP A 268 -23.70 -6.89 -20.52
CA ASP A 268 -24.95 -7.45 -19.98
C ASP A 268 -25.65 -6.42 -19.07
N ALA A 269 -24.88 -5.75 -18.20
CA ALA A 269 -25.42 -4.76 -17.26
C ALA A 269 -25.78 -3.40 -17.88
N PHE A 270 -24.97 -2.87 -18.82
CA PHE A 270 -25.04 -1.46 -19.23
C PHE A 270 -25.39 -1.21 -20.70
N GLN A 271 -25.54 -2.24 -21.55
CA GLN A 271 -25.84 -2.05 -22.98
C GLN A 271 -27.11 -1.25 -23.26
N ASN A 272 -28.08 -1.29 -22.35
CA ASN A 272 -29.35 -0.56 -22.47
C ASN A 272 -29.31 0.83 -21.80
N CYS A 273 -28.21 1.16 -21.11
CA CYS A 273 -28.01 2.47 -20.52
C CYS A 273 -27.64 3.50 -21.60
N ARG A 274 -27.72 4.79 -21.26
CA ARG A 274 -27.17 5.85 -22.10
C ARG A 274 -25.67 5.65 -22.20
N GLY A 275 -25.07 6.00 -23.33
CA GLY A 275 -23.64 5.82 -23.47
C GLY A 275 -23.13 6.08 -24.87
N LEU A 276 -21.85 5.81 -25.04
CA LEU A 276 -21.13 5.94 -26.30
C LEU A 276 -20.06 4.87 -26.46
N LYS A 277 -19.67 4.62 -27.71
CA LYS A 277 -18.54 3.76 -28.10
C LYS A 277 -17.39 4.64 -28.56
N LEU A 278 -16.36 4.81 -27.74
CA LEU A 278 -15.35 5.85 -27.94
C LEU A 278 -14.60 5.72 -29.27
N GLN A 279 -14.23 4.50 -29.68
CA GLN A 279 -13.47 4.30 -30.93
C GLN A 279 -14.21 4.78 -32.19
N ASP A 280 -15.54 4.92 -32.14
CA ASP A 280 -16.32 5.39 -33.29
C ASP A 280 -16.25 6.94 -33.42
N LEU A 281 -15.68 7.62 -32.41
CA LEU A 281 -15.75 9.08 -32.21
C LEU A 281 -14.40 9.77 -32.29
N THR A 282 -13.32 9.01 -32.17
CA THR A 282 -11.96 9.53 -32.08
C THR A 282 -11.34 9.89 -33.42
N SER A 283 -11.98 9.57 -34.55
CA SER A 283 -11.40 9.77 -35.90
C SER A 283 -10.99 11.23 -36.18
N GLY A 284 -11.83 12.20 -35.80
CA GLY A 284 -11.53 13.63 -35.97
C GLY A 284 -10.37 14.08 -35.08
N ASP A 285 -10.33 13.60 -33.83
CA ASP A 285 -9.29 13.92 -32.86
C ASP A 285 -7.93 13.28 -33.27
N ILE A 286 -7.96 12.03 -33.76
CA ILE A 286 -6.81 11.32 -34.31
C ILE A 286 -6.25 12.09 -35.52
N LYS A 287 -7.11 12.56 -36.42
CA LYS A 287 -6.68 13.38 -37.56
C LYS A 287 -5.94 14.62 -37.11
N GLN A 288 -6.49 15.35 -36.14
CA GLN A 288 -5.85 16.54 -35.58
C GLN A 288 -4.48 16.20 -34.96
N TYR A 289 -4.40 15.15 -34.15
CA TYR A 289 -3.15 14.69 -33.55
C TYR A 289 -2.08 14.35 -34.60
N VAL A 290 -2.46 13.58 -35.62
CA VAL A 290 -1.55 13.16 -36.70
C VAL A 290 -1.07 14.36 -37.49
N GLU A 291 -1.96 15.27 -37.88
CA GLU A 291 -1.59 16.49 -38.59
C GLU A 291 -0.64 17.37 -37.78
N ASP A 292 -0.89 17.54 -36.49
CA ASP A 292 -0.02 18.29 -35.58
C ASP A 292 1.38 17.68 -35.53
N LYS A 293 1.49 16.36 -35.27
CA LYS A 293 2.78 15.67 -35.18
C LYS A 293 3.54 15.64 -36.50
N ILE A 294 2.83 15.52 -37.61
CA ILE A 294 3.40 15.63 -38.94
C ILE A 294 3.94 17.05 -39.20
N ASN A 295 3.18 18.09 -38.85
CA ASN A 295 3.57 19.48 -39.09
C ASN A 295 4.73 19.93 -38.16
N GLU A 296 4.87 19.32 -36.97
CA GLU A 296 6.02 19.52 -36.07
C GLU A 296 7.34 19.01 -36.68
N ASN A 297 7.29 18.02 -37.59
CA ASN A 297 8.47 17.47 -38.25
C ASN A 297 8.80 18.20 -39.56
N ALA A 298 9.96 18.86 -39.63
CA ALA A 298 10.38 19.65 -40.79
C ALA A 298 10.41 18.85 -42.11
N ASN A 299 10.83 17.57 -42.09
CA ASN A 299 10.89 16.74 -43.30
C ASN A 299 9.48 16.41 -43.80
N MET A 300 8.55 16.10 -42.90
CA MET A 300 7.18 15.79 -43.27
C MET A 300 6.41 17.03 -43.71
N ALA A 301 6.66 18.19 -43.10
CA ALA A 301 6.13 19.47 -43.56
C ALA A 301 6.58 19.80 -45.01
N LEU A 302 7.84 19.51 -45.36
CA LEU A 302 8.35 19.66 -46.72
C LEU A 302 7.69 18.68 -47.71
N LEU A 303 7.48 17.41 -47.32
CA LEU A 303 6.78 16.42 -48.13
C LEU A 303 5.33 16.84 -48.39
N LYS A 304 4.62 17.31 -47.36
CA LYS A 304 3.25 17.83 -47.47
C LYS A 304 3.16 19.02 -48.43
N ARG A 305 4.16 19.92 -48.42
CA ARG A 305 4.23 21.05 -49.36
C ARG A 305 4.54 20.62 -50.80
N ARG A 306 5.37 19.58 -50.99
CA ARG A 306 5.74 19.06 -52.32
C ARG A 306 4.65 18.19 -52.94
N MET A 307 3.95 17.39 -52.14
CA MET A 307 3.01 16.37 -52.58
C MET A 307 1.72 16.37 -51.73
N PRO A 308 0.94 17.48 -51.71
CA PRO A 308 -0.18 17.64 -50.78
C PRO A 308 -1.26 16.57 -50.91
N VAL A 309 -1.58 16.15 -52.13
CA VAL A 309 -2.61 15.11 -52.37
C VAL A 309 -2.18 13.75 -51.82
N ARG A 310 -0.94 13.33 -52.11
CA ARG A 310 -0.41 12.04 -51.65
C ARG A 310 -0.20 12.02 -50.13
N SER A 311 0.25 13.14 -49.54
CA SER A 311 0.35 13.28 -48.09
C SER A 311 -1.01 13.24 -47.38
N ASN A 312 -2.07 13.80 -47.98
CA ASN A 312 -3.42 13.68 -47.42
C ASN A 312 -3.92 12.23 -47.47
N PHE A 313 -3.72 11.53 -48.60
CA PHE A 313 -4.07 10.11 -48.72
C PHE A 313 -3.31 9.24 -47.70
N PHE A 314 -2.04 9.53 -47.45
CA PHE A 314 -1.25 8.88 -46.41
C PHE A 314 -1.84 9.07 -45.01
N VAL A 315 -2.25 10.31 -44.67
CA VAL A 315 -2.91 10.60 -43.39
C VAL A 315 -4.25 9.90 -43.28
N ASP A 316 -5.06 9.91 -44.35
CA ASP A 316 -6.37 9.24 -44.36
C ASP A 316 -6.22 7.72 -44.19
N ASN A 317 -5.22 7.10 -44.83
CA ASN A 317 -4.92 5.67 -44.66
C ASN A 317 -4.48 5.36 -43.21
N LEU A 318 -3.66 6.21 -42.60
CA LEU A 318 -3.25 6.07 -41.20
C LEU A 318 -4.45 6.15 -40.24
N ILE A 319 -5.33 7.13 -40.44
CA ILE A 319 -6.56 7.27 -39.64
C ILE A 319 -7.48 6.06 -39.82
N TRP A 320 -7.62 5.57 -41.05
CA TRP A 320 -8.44 4.41 -41.35
C TRP A 320 -7.93 3.15 -40.64
N LYS A 321 -6.62 2.88 -40.71
CA LYS A 321 -5.99 1.73 -40.03
C LYS A 321 -6.07 1.79 -38.50
N ALA A 322 -6.13 3.00 -37.92
CA ALA A 322 -6.17 3.16 -36.47
C ALA A 322 -7.46 2.62 -35.82
N GLU A 323 -8.56 2.49 -36.58
CA GLU A 323 -9.87 2.05 -36.07
C GLU A 323 -10.27 2.68 -34.72
N GLY A 324 -9.95 3.97 -34.55
CA GLY A 324 -10.25 4.74 -33.35
C GLY A 324 -9.37 4.47 -32.13
N VAL A 325 -8.27 3.71 -32.26
CA VAL A 325 -7.34 3.38 -31.17
C VAL A 325 -6.19 4.39 -31.11
N PHE A 326 -6.28 5.34 -30.19
CA PHE A 326 -5.26 6.39 -29.99
C PHE A 326 -3.86 5.84 -29.71
N LEU A 327 -3.73 4.80 -28.89
CA LEU A 327 -2.43 4.19 -28.60
C LEU A 327 -1.74 3.67 -29.87
N TRP A 328 -2.50 3.04 -30.77
CA TRP A 328 -1.99 2.56 -32.06
C TRP A 328 -1.42 3.72 -32.88
N VAL A 329 -2.17 4.83 -32.96
CA VAL A 329 -1.76 6.04 -33.69
C VAL A 329 -0.46 6.59 -33.11
N THR A 330 -0.37 6.72 -31.79
CA THR A 330 0.83 7.23 -31.11
C THR A 330 2.04 6.36 -31.42
N LEU A 331 1.91 5.03 -31.36
CA LEU A 331 2.98 4.09 -31.65
C LEU A 331 3.42 4.15 -33.13
N VAL A 332 2.45 4.13 -34.05
CA VAL A 332 2.72 4.15 -35.49
C VAL A 332 3.30 5.48 -35.94
N VAL A 333 2.77 6.61 -35.47
CA VAL A 333 3.34 7.94 -35.76
C VAL A 333 4.76 8.06 -35.21
N LYS A 334 5.03 7.63 -33.97
CA LYS A 334 6.39 7.61 -33.40
C LYS A 334 7.34 6.76 -34.25
N SER A 335 6.90 5.57 -34.67
CA SER A 335 7.63 4.66 -35.55
C SER A 335 7.96 5.31 -36.90
N LEU A 336 6.96 5.90 -37.57
CA LEU A 336 7.11 6.59 -38.85
C LEU A 336 8.06 7.79 -38.76
N LEU A 337 7.92 8.63 -37.73
CA LEU A 337 8.78 9.79 -37.50
C LEU A 337 10.24 9.38 -37.23
N LYS A 338 10.48 8.28 -36.50
CA LYS A 338 11.82 7.69 -36.33
C LYS A 338 12.43 7.23 -37.66
N GLY A 339 11.61 6.83 -38.63
CA GLY A 339 12.09 6.48 -39.98
C GLY A 339 12.56 7.68 -40.80
N LEU A 340 12.00 8.86 -40.56
CA LEU A 340 12.28 10.08 -41.34
C LEU A 340 13.68 10.69 -41.09
N SER A 341 14.36 10.32 -40.01
CA SER A 341 15.74 10.77 -39.74
C SER A 341 16.74 10.31 -40.80
N HIS A 342 16.41 9.27 -41.59
CA HIS A 342 17.26 8.71 -42.65
C HIS A 342 17.01 9.33 -44.05
N ARG A 343 16.32 10.47 -44.16
CA ARG A 343 15.90 11.09 -45.45
C ARG A 343 15.02 10.18 -46.32
N ASN A 344 14.20 9.34 -45.69
CA ASN A 344 13.25 8.48 -46.40
C ASN A 344 12.23 9.32 -47.19
N ASP A 345 11.87 8.86 -48.39
CA ASP A 345 10.80 9.44 -49.20
C ASP A 345 9.41 8.98 -48.73
N LEU A 346 8.36 9.63 -49.25
CA LEU A 346 6.98 9.34 -48.88
C LEU A 346 6.57 7.89 -49.23
N GLU A 347 7.15 7.32 -50.30
CA GLU A 347 6.90 5.93 -50.70
C GLU A 347 7.40 4.93 -49.66
N THR A 348 8.56 5.19 -49.06
CA THR A 348 9.09 4.36 -47.98
C THR A 348 8.20 4.43 -46.72
N LEU A 349 7.65 5.61 -46.41
CA LEU A 349 6.70 5.75 -45.31
C LEU A 349 5.38 5.03 -45.57
N GLU A 350 4.86 5.10 -46.80
CA GLU A 350 3.66 4.36 -47.20
C GLU A 350 3.87 2.85 -47.06
N LYS A 351 4.98 2.31 -47.57
CA LYS A 351 5.32 0.88 -47.41
C LYS A 351 5.39 0.46 -45.94
N ARG A 352 5.96 1.31 -45.09
CA ARG A 352 6.03 1.05 -43.65
C ARG A 352 4.66 1.12 -42.98
N LEU A 353 3.81 2.07 -43.36
CA LEU A 353 2.44 2.13 -42.87
C LEU A 353 1.65 0.89 -43.32
N ASP A 354 1.85 0.45 -44.57
CA ASP A 354 1.19 -0.75 -45.11
C ASP A 354 1.56 -2.02 -44.35
N SER A 355 2.81 -2.14 -43.88
CA SER A 355 3.26 -3.26 -43.06
C SER A 355 2.76 -3.23 -41.61
N MET A 356 2.26 -2.10 -41.11
CA MET A 356 1.72 -2.01 -39.74
C MET A 356 0.35 -2.70 -39.65
N PRO A 357 0.19 -3.70 -38.76
CA PRO A 357 -1.12 -4.31 -38.49
C PRO A 357 -2.09 -3.31 -37.85
N PRO A 358 -3.41 -3.40 -38.07
CA PRO A 358 -4.39 -2.44 -37.56
C PRO A 358 -4.78 -2.64 -36.08
N ASP A 359 -4.61 -3.84 -35.52
CA ASP A 359 -4.88 -4.13 -34.11
C ASP A 359 -3.61 -4.08 -33.25
N LEU A 360 -3.79 -3.80 -31.95
CA LEU A 360 -2.67 -3.65 -31.01
C LEU A 360 -1.88 -4.94 -30.80
N GLU A 361 -2.53 -6.10 -30.78
CA GLU A 361 -1.83 -7.36 -30.50
C GLU A 361 -0.87 -7.72 -31.65
N ASN A 362 -1.36 -7.69 -32.88
CA ASN A 362 -0.51 -7.91 -34.05
C ASN A 362 0.52 -6.78 -34.21
N LEU A 363 0.20 -5.54 -33.82
CA LEU A 363 1.18 -4.46 -33.76
C LEU A 363 2.31 -4.78 -32.76
N TYR A 364 2.00 -5.33 -31.59
CA TYR A 364 3.03 -5.76 -30.63
C TYR A 364 3.85 -6.94 -31.13
N SER A 365 3.21 -7.93 -31.76
CA SER A 365 3.94 -9.00 -32.47
C SER A 365 4.87 -8.43 -33.55
N HIS A 366 4.41 -7.44 -34.32
CA HIS A 366 5.24 -6.75 -35.31
C HIS A 366 6.42 -6.03 -34.63
N MET A 367 6.18 -5.31 -33.52
CA MET A 367 7.22 -4.64 -32.74
C MET A 367 8.26 -5.64 -32.20
N LEU A 368 7.84 -6.77 -31.61
CA LEU A 368 8.73 -7.84 -31.16
C LEU A 368 9.55 -8.41 -32.32
N SER A 369 8.90 -8.75 -33.44
CA SER A 369 9.57 -9.31 -34.62
C SER A 369 10.54 -8.33 -35.32
N SER A 370 10.41 -7.03 -35.04
CA SER A 370 11.26 -5.97 -35.60
C SER A 370 12.54 -5.72 -34.81
N ILE A 371 12.67 -6.31 -33.62
CA ILE A 371 13.89 -6.25 -32.81
C ILE A 371 14.98 -7.09 -33.50
N ASP A 372 16.21 -6.56 -33.54
CA ASP A 372 17.32 -7.29 -34.13
C ASP A 372 17.55 -8.61 -33.37
N SER A 373 17.82 -9.69 -34.11
CA SER A 373 18.12 -11.01 -33.53
C SER A 373 19.27 -10.97 -32.51
N HIS A 374 20.24 -10.07 -32.68
CA HIS A 374 21.35 -9.86 -31.75
C HIS A 374 20.91 -9.18 -30.45
N ASP A 375 19.88 -8.32 -30.51
CA ASP A 375 19.34 -7.61 -29.35
C ASP A 375 18.30 -8.44 -28.60
N MET A 376 17.66 -9.42 -29.26
CA MET A 376 16.61 -10.25 -28.66
C MET A 376 17.06 -11.09 -27.46
N GLU A 377 18.34 -11.50 -27.39
CA GLU A 377 18.85 -12.15 -26.16
C GLU A 377 18.82 -11.17 -24.98
N LYS A 378 19.31 -9.93 -25.17
CA LYS A 378 19.27 -8.88 -24.14
C LYS A 378 17.83 -8.47 -23.82
N GLY A 379 16.97 -8.38 -24.83
CA GLY A 379 15.54 -8.12 -24.70
C GLY A 379 14.82 -9.16 -23.86
N SER A 380 15.09 -10.44 -24.13
CA SER A 380 14.52 -11.55 -23.36
C SER A 380 14.95 -11.53 -21.90
N LYS A 381 16.23 -11.24 -21.61
CA LYS A 381 16.69 -11.04 -20.22
C LYS A 381 15.96 -9.88 -19.55
N LEU A 382 15.79 -8.77 -20.26
CA LEU A 382 15.13 -7.57 -19.73
C LEU A 382 13.64 -7.81 -19.43
N PHE A 383 12.88 -8.48 -20.30
CA PHE A 383 11.50 -8.86 -20.01
C PHE A 383 11.41 -9.78 -18.78
N GLN A 384 12.32 -10.75 -18.67
CA GLN A 384 12.38 -11.66 -17.51
C GLN A 384 12.73 -10.95 -16.20
N LEU A 385 13.70 -10.04 -16.23
CA LEU A 385 14.06 -9.20 -15.07
C LEU A 385 12.90 -8.29 -14.68
N PHE A 386 12.25 -7.68 -15.67
CA PHE A 386 11.08 -6.84 -15.46
C PHE A 386 9.98 -7.65 -14.76
N GLU A 387 9.63 -8.84 -15.24
CA GLU A 387 8.60 -9.67 -14.59
C GLU A 387 9.01 -10.17 -13.19
N ALA A 388 10.27 -10.55 -13.00
CA ALA A 388 10.76 -11.08 -11.72
C ALA A 388 10.96 -10.03 -10.61
N CYS A 389 11.13 -8.74 -10.95
CA CYS A 389 11.38 -7.68 -9.98
C CYS A 389 10.07 -7.20 -9.34
N ASP A 390 9.83 -7.48 -8.05
CA ASP A 390 8.60 -7.05 -7.36
C ASP A 390 8.71 -5.67 -6.69
N SER A 391 9.95 -5.18 -6.48
CA SER A 391 10.29 -3.93 -5.80
C SER A 391 10.00 -2.69 -6.67
N ASP A 392 8.73 -2.48 -7.02
CA ASP A 392 8.24 -1.40 -7.88
C ASP A 392 8.94 -1.30 -9.25
N LYS A 393 9.51 -2.40 -9.76
CA LYS A 393 10.26 -2.45 -11.03
C LYS A 393 11.41 -1.42 -11.05
N ASP A 394 12.18 -1.35 -9.97
CA ASP A 394 13.28 -0.40 -9.81
C ASP A 394 14.25 -0.40 -11.01
N LEU A 395 14.53 0.80 -11.53
CA LEU A 395 15.38 1.00 -12.70
C LEU A 395 16.81 0.54 -12.45
N GLN A 396 17.40 0.91 -11.31
CA GLN A 396 18.81 0.66 -11.02
C GLN A 396 19.07 -0.84 -10.88
N LEU A 397 18.22 -1.54 -10.11
CA LEU A 397 18.30 -2.99 -9.93
C LEU A 397 18.20 -3.72 -11.27
N ILE A 398 17.23 -3.39 -12.11
CA ILE A 398 17.06 -4.04 -13.41
C ILE A 398 18.23 -3.72 -14.35
N TYR A 399 18.69 -2.46 -14.39
CA TYR A 399 19.84 -2.05 -15.21
C TYR A 399 21.12 -2.81 -14.80
N VAL A 400 21.40 -2.90 -13.50
CA VAL A 400 22.57 -3.62 -12.97
C VAL A 400 22.42 -5.12 -13.16
N ALA A 401 21.24 -5.70 -12.94
CA ALA A 401 20.99 -7.12 -13.20
C ALA A 401 21.17 -7.51 -14.67
N LEU A 402 20.85 -6.59 -15.60
CA LEU A 402 21.00 -6.80 -17.04
C LEU A 402 22.46 -6.74 -17.50
N ASN A 403 23.24 -5.79 -16.98
CA ASN A 403 24.62 -5.54 -17.42
C ASN A 403 25.69 -6.21 -16.51
N GLY A 404 25.31 -6.71 -15.34
CA GLY A 404 26.21 -7.34 -14.36
C GLY A 404 27.33 -6.41 -13.87
N ALA A 405 28.44 -7.00 -13.41
CA ALA A 405 29.64 -6.27 -12.97
C ALA A 405 30.39 -5.53 -14.08
N THR A 406 29.95 -5.63 -15.35
CA THR A 406 30.53 -4.89 -16.48
C THR A 406 30.01 -3.45 -16.59
N ALA A 407 29.26 -2.96 -15.60
CA ALA A 407 28.98 -1.55 -15.41
C ALA A 407 30.27 -0.76 -15.07
N GLU A 408 31.19 -0.69 -16.05
CA GLU A 408 32.38 0.16 -16.05
C GLU A 408 32.01 1.64 -15.82
N ALA A 409 30.72 2.01 -15.99
CA ALA A 409 30.17 3.33 -15.74
C ALA A 409 30.11 3.74 -14.26
N LEU A 410 30.11 2.79 -13.31
CA LEU A 410 30.10 3.12 -11.87
C LEU A 410 31.50 3.03 -11.23
N SER A 411 32.48 2.47 -11.91
CA SER A 411 33.74 2.00 -11.33
C SER A 411 34.98 2.76 -11.83
N SER A 412 34.86 4.05 -12.18
CA SER A 412 36.02 4.90 -12.43
C SER A 412 36.37 5.75 -11.20
N PRO A 413 37.42 5.40 -10.42
CA PRO A 413 37.93 6.27 -9.38
C PRO A 413 38.80 7.33 -10.05
N LEU A 414 38.18 8.35 -10.65
CA LEU A 414 38.89 9.55 -11.05
C LEU A 414 39.21 10.35 -9.79
N ALA A 415 40.51 10.41 -9.48
CA ALA A 415 41.16 11.18 -8.43
C ALA A 415 40.29 12.29 -7.81
N MET A 416 39.84 12.01 -6.59
CA MET A 416 39.06 12.89 -5.71
C MET A 416 39.58 14.33 -5.69
N SER A 417 38.76 15.26 -6.18
CA SER A 417 38.73 16.64 -5.67
C SER A 417 37.43 16.83 -4.91
N GLU A 418 37.51 17.29 -3.67
CA GLU A 418 36.43 17.34 -2.65
C GLU A 418 35.21 18.22 -2.99
N HIS A 419 35.03 18.66 -4.25
CA HIS A 419 34.08 19.72 -4.60
C HIS A 419 33.20 19.47 -5.85
N LYS A 420 33.08 18.23 -6.40
CA LYS A 420 32.32 17.98 -7.67
C LYS A 420 31.49 16.70 -7.73
N SER A 421 31.12 16.17 -6.57
CA SER A 421 30.80 14.76 -6.44
C SER A 421 29.31 14.43 -6.51
N GLU A 422 28.43 15.37 -6.13
CA GLU A 422 26.98 15.30 -6.43
C GLU A 422 26.72 15.44 -7.93
N GLU A 423 27.41 16.36 -8.61
CA GLU A 423 27.31 16.55 -10.06
C GLU A 423 27.73 15.27 -10.82
N LEU A 424 28.71 14.53 -10.30
CA LEU A 424 29.17 13.27 -10.89
C LEU A 424 28.15 12.14 -10.72
N GLN A 425 27.53 12.02 -9.55
CA GLN A 425 26.47 11.05 -9.31
C GLN A 425 25.25 11.34 -10.17
N GLN A 426 24.79 12.59 -10.22
CA GLN A 426 23.66 12.96 -11.07
C GLN A 426 23.95 12.68 -12.54
N ALA A 427 25.18 12.97 -13.02
CA ALA A 427 25.58 12.63 -14.38
C ALA A 427 25.61 11.11 -14.65
N GLN A 428 26.00 10.29 -13.66
CA GLN A 428 25.93 8.83 -13.77
C GLN A 428 24.49 8.33 -13.85
N PHE A 429 23.59 8.88 -13.03
CA PHE A 429 22.16 8.57 -13.10
C PHE A 429 21.58 8.99 -14.45
N ASP A 430 21.79 10.24 -14.88
CA ASP A 430 21.33 10.75 -16.17
C ASP A 430 21.82 9.85 -17.33
N SER A 431 23.08 9.43 -17.29
CA SER A 431 23.64 8.48 -18.27
C SER A 431 22.94 7.13 -18.23
N MET A 432 22.62 6.59 -17.05
CA MET A 432 21.87 5.34 -16.89
C MET A 432 20.45 5.47 -17.45
N PHE A 433 19.77 6.60 -17.22
CA PHE A 433 18.45 6.88 -17.81
C PHE A 433 18.51 6.91 -19.34
N GLU A 434 19.47 7.63 -19.90
CA GLU A 434 19.64 7.74 -21.35
C GLU A 434 19.96 6.37 -21.96
N GLU A 435 20.90 5.62 -21.39
CA GLU A 435 21.27 4.31 -21.87
C GLU A 435 20.12 3.31 -21.75
N MET A 436 19.42 3.29 -20.61
CA MET A 436 18.28 2.40 -20.43
C MET A 436 17.17 2.71 -21.43
N ASN A 437 16.89 3.98 -21.71
CA ASN A 437 15.93 4.35 -22.74
C ASN A 437 16.35 3.84 -24.13
N ILE A 438 17.64 3.86 -24.46
CA ILE A 438 18.15 3.28 -25.70
C ILE A 438 17.95 1.75 -25.71
N ILE A 439 18.31 1.07 -24.63
CA ILE A 439 18.16 -0.40 -24.47
C ILE A 439 16.68 -0.78 -24.60
N LEU A 440 15.76 -0.10 -23.93
CA LEU A 440 14.33 -0.38 -23.98
C LEU A 440 13.76 -0.23 -25.41
N GLN A 441 14.25 0.76 -26.16
CA GLN A 441 13.84 0.96 -27.55
C GLN A 441 14.44 -0.08 -28.50
N ALA A 442 15.70 -0.48 -28.30
CA ALA A 442 16.38 -1.44 -29.16
C ALA A 442 15.96 -2.88 -28.85
N CYS A 443 16.00 -3.27 -27.58
CA CYS A 443 15.86 -4.65 -27.11
C CYS A 443 14.41 -5.03 -26.74
N CYS A 444 13.53 -4.07 -26.46
CA CYS A 444 12.12 -4.34 -26.12
C CYS A 444 11.14 -3.69 -27.10
N GLY A 445 11.62 -3.13 -28.21
CA GLY A 445 10.79 -2.43 -29.20
C GLY A 445 10.06 -1.20 -28.63
N GLY A 446 10.46 -0.70 -27.46
CA GLY A 446 9.79 0.40 -26.76
C GLY A 446 8.48 0.00 -26.07
N MET A 447 8.28 -1.28 -25.73
CA MET A 447 7.11 -1.78 -24.97
C MET A 447 7.19 -1.51 -23.46
N ILE A 448 8.39 -1.24 -22.96
CA ILE A 448 8.67 -0.82 -21.57
C ILE A 448 9.30 0.57 -21.64
N GLU A 449 8.96 1.43 -20.70
CA GLU A 449 9.49 2.79 -20.55
C GLU A 449 9.93 3.08 -19.12
N VAL A 450 10.75 4.11 -18.97
CA VAL A 450 11.15 4.63 -17.66
C VAL A 450 10.16 5.70 -17.22
N THR A 451 9.60 5.52 -16.02
CA THR A 451 8.76 6.51 -15.34
C THR A 451 9.56 7.15 -14.20
N ILE A 452 9.68 8.48 -14.21
CA ILE A 452 10.34 9.25 -13.15
C ILE A 452 9.35 9.43 -11.99
N LEU A 453 9.81 9.22 -10.75
CA LEU A 453 9.02 9.41 -9.54
C LEU A 453 9.26 10.83 -9.00
N ASP A 454 8.21 11.64 -8.90
CA ASP A 454 8.27 13.03 -8.41
C ASP A 454 8.12 13.12 -6.87
N ASP A 455 8.63 12.13 -6.13
CA ASP A 455 8.34 11.98 -4.71
C ASP A 455 9.37 12.70 -3.82
N GLU A 456 8.98 13.82 -3.19
CA GLU A 456 9.85 14.69 -2.39
C GLU A 456 10.58 13.97 -1.24
N ILE A 457 10.07 12.84 -0.76
CA ILE A 457 10.59 12.11 0.40
C ILE A 457 11.80 11.23 0.04
N TYR A 458 11.90 10.76 -1.20
CA TYR A 458 12.94 9.82 -1.67
C TYR A 458 13.87 10.41 -2.74
N LYS A 459 13.82 11.73 -2.96
CA LYS A 459 14.54 12.49 -3.99
C LYS A 459 16.07 12.26 -4.06
N SER A 460 16.71 11.65 -3.06
CA SER A 460 18.17 11.48 -3.04
C SER A 460 18.69 10.30 -3.87
N TRP A 461 17.92 9.21 -4.09
CA TRP A 461 18.44 8.00 -4.77
C TRP A 461 17.47 7.28 -5.72
N ARG A 462 16.15 7.42 -5.53
CA ARG A 462 15.14 6.81 -6.42
C ARG A 462 14.75 7.80 -7.50
N GLN A 463 15.26 7.64 -8.72
CA GLN A 463 14.91 8.54 -9.82
C GLN A 463 14.02 7.89 -10.90
N GLY A 464 13.75 6.58 -10.87
CA GLY A 464 12.89 5.98 -11.88
C GLY A 464 12.53 4.52 -11.65
N ARG A 465 11.36 4.15 -12.17
CA ARG A 465 10.89 2.77 -12.28
C ARG A 465 10.60 2.41 -13.71
N LEU A 466 10.66 1.13 -14.04
CA LEU A 466 10.20 0.65 -15.32
C LEU A 466 8.69 0.40 -15.29
N SER A 467 8.02 0.69 -16.39
CA SER A 467 6.61 0.37 -16.57
C SER A 467 6.32 -0.01 -18.00
N TYR A 468 5.30 -0.84 -18.21
CA TYR A 468 4.74 -0.99 -19.55
C TYR A 468 4.20 0.35 -20.05
N ILE A 469 4.45 0.67 -21.33
CA ILE A 469 3.92 1.88 -21.97
C ILE A 469 2.38 1.95 -21.92
N HIS A 470 1.75 0.79 -21.79
CA HIS A 470 0.31 0.65 -21.62
C HIS A 470 -0.03 -0.76 -21.14
N ARG A 471 -1.09 -0.91 -20.34
CA ARG A 471 -1.57 -2.22 -19.83
C ARG A 471 -1.77 -3.28 -20.92
N THR A 472 -2.14 -2.89 -22.14
CA THR A 472 -2.35 -3.85 -23.24
C THR A 472 -1.08 -4.57 -23.65
N VAL A 473 0.10 -4.00 -23.37
CA VAL A 473 1.39 -4.69 -23.55
C VAL A 473 1.51 -5.82 -22.52
N SER A 474 1.22 -5.57 -21.24
CA SER A 474 1.17 -6.61 -20.21
C SER A 474 0.18 -7.71 -20.57
N ASP A 475 -1.05 -7.34 -20.96
CA ASP A 475 -2.10 -8.29 -21.36
C ASP A 475 -1.61 -9.19 -22.54
N PHE A 476 -0.82 -8.63 -23.47
CA PHE A 476 -0.24 -9.33 -24.61
C PHE A 476 0.93 -10.25 -24.23
N LEU A 477 1.89 -9.75 -23.45
CA LEU A 477 3.08 -10.50 -23.02
C LEU A 477 2.75 -11.63 -22.05
N SER A 478 1.66 -11.49 -21.28
CA SER A 478 1.16 -12.53 -20.37
C SER A 478 0.60 -13.76 -21.09
N LYS A 479 0.40 -13.70 -22.42
CA LYS A 479 -0.06 -14.86 -23.20
C LYS A 479 1.04 -15.92 -23.23
N PRO A 480 0.76 -17.18 -22.84
CA PRO A 480 1.78 -18.23 -22.77
C PRO A 480 2.57 -18.41 -24.06
N GLU A 481 1.94 -18.26 -25.22
CA GLU A 481 2.57 -18.44 -26.53
C GLU A 481 3.63 -17.35 -26.78
N ILE A 482 3.31 -16.11 -26.43
CA ILE A 482 4.20 -14.94 -26.58
C ILE A 482 5.32 -14.99 -25.56
N TRP A 483 5.01 -15.29 -24.30
CA TRP A 483 6.03 -15.43 -23.26
C TRP A 483 7.03 -16.53 -23.60
N ASN A 484 6.56 -17.68 -24.07
CA ASN A 484 7.43 -18.77 -24.51
C ASN A 484 8.30 -18.39 -25.71
N GLU A 485 7.79 -17.55 -26.63
CA GLU A 485 8.60 -17.01 -27.73
C GLU A 485 9.76 -16.16 -27.20
N ILE A 486 9.51 -15.27 -26.24
CA ILE A 486 10.54 -14.45 -25.60
C ILE A 486 11.57 -15.32 -24.88
N LEU A 487 11.12 -16.31 -24.09
CA LEU A 487 12.00 -17.20 -23.33
C LEU A 487 12.92 -18.06 -24.22
N ARG A 488 12.54 -18.35 -25.48
CA ARG A 488 13.40 -19.13 -26.39
C ARG A 488 14.76 -18.47 -26.60
N HIS A 489 14.84 -17.15 -26.56
CA HIS A 489 16.08 -16.41 -26.77
C HIS A 489 17.09 -16.55 -25.61
N THR A 490 16.66 -16.99 -24.42
CA THR A 490 17.55 -17.29 -23.28
C THR A 490 17.54 -18.75 -22.86
N SER A 491 16.85 -19.62 -23.62
CA SER A 491 16.69 -21.05 -23.28
C SER A 491 18.00 -21.82 -23.10
N ASN A 492 19.09 -21.37 -23.75
CA ASN A 492 20.43 -21.98 -23.65
C ASN A 492 21.37 -21.18 -22.72
N ALA A 493 20.92 -20.10 -22.10
CA ALA A 493 21.76 -19.27 -21.25
C ALA A 493 21.89 -19.90 -19.85
N SER A 494 23.11 -19.92 -19.30
CA SER A 494 23.37 -20.26 -17.89
C SER A 494 23.06 -19.08 -16.96
N TRP A 495 21.94 -18.40 -17.21
CA TRP A 495 21.57 -17.13 -16.58
C TRP A 495 20.14 -17.22 -16.05
N PHE A 496 19.92 -16.66 -14.86
CA PHE A 496 18.62 -16.69 -14.19
C PHE A 496 18.27 -15.29 -13.69
N PRO A 497 17.09 -14.74 -14.02
CA PRO A 497 16.72 -13.38 -13.65
C PRO A 497 16.71 -13.19 -12.13
N GLN A 498 16.27 -14.19 -11.36
CA GLN A 498 16.18 -14.13 -9.91
C GLN A 498 17.55 -13.98 -9.24
N LYS A 499 18.52 -14.79 -9.65
CA LYS A 499 19.90 -14.68 -9.14
C LYS A 499 20.53 -13.35 -9.53
N SER A 500 20.27 -12.86 -10.74
CA SER A 500 20.79 -11.56 -11.20
C SER A 500 20.18 -10.38 -10.45
N LEU A 501 18.89 -10.42 -10.11
CA LEU A 501 18.24 -9.41 -9.28
C LEU A 501 18.83 -9.38 -7.86
N LEU A 502 18.98 -10.54 -7.21
CA LEU A 502 19.62 -10.60 -5.90
C LEU A 502 21.07 -10.10 -5.94
N SER A 503 21.82 -10.49 -6.97
CA SER A 503 23.20 -10.02 -7.16
C SER A 503 23.25 -8.51 -7.44
N SER A 504 22.21 -7.93 -8.05
CA SER A 504 22.20 -6.52 -8.40
C SER A 504 22.24 -5.61 -7.17
N SER A 505 21.54 -5.95 -6.08
CA SER A 505 21.62 -5.19 -4.82
C SER A 505 23.03 -5.21 -4.23
N VAL A 506 23.72 -6.35 -4.32
CA VAL A 506 25.13 -6.47 -3.89
C VAL A 506 26.03 -5.60 -4.76
N ILE A 507 25.91 -5.69 -6.08
CA ILE A 507 26.72 -4.90 -7.03
C ILE A 507 26.45 -3.39 -6.87
N CYS A 508 25.20 -3.00 -6.60
CA CYS A 508 24.82 -1.61 -6.31
C CYS A 508 25.52 -1.06 -5.06
N LEU A 509 25.77 -1.91 -4.05
CA LEU A 509 26.54 -1.54 -2.86
C LEU A 509 28.05 -1.53 -3.13
N GLU A 510 28.58 -2.51 -3.87
CA GLU A 510 30.00 -2.57 -4.21
C GLU A 510 30.47 -1.38 -5.06
N ASN A 511 29.58 -0.85 -5.90
CA ASN A 511 29.85 0.30 -6.75
C ASN A 511 29.40 1.64 -6.12
N PHE A 512 29.01 1.64 -4.86
CA PHE A 512 28.54 2.84 -4.19
C PHE A 512 29.71 3.78 -3.85
N ILE A 513 29.68 5.01 -4.38
CA ILE A 513 30.68 6.04 -4.15
C ILE A 513 30.00 7.21 -3.45
N LEU A 514 30.47 7.62 -2.26
CA LEU A 514 29.97 8.84 -1.60
C LEU A 514 31.12 9.75 -1.09
N PRO A 515 31.02 11.07 -1.32
CA PRO A 515 31.97 12.11 -0.92
C PRO A 515 31.54 12.85 0.38
N GLY A 516 32.46 13.13 1.30
CA GLY A 516 32.26 14.15 2.35
C GLY A 516 31.49 13.73 3.62
N LEU A 517 31.21 14.68 4.52
CA LEU A 517 30.65 14.46 5.87
C LEU A 517 29.11 14.40 5.91
N GLU A 518 28.40 15.04 4.97
CA GLU A 518 26.92 14.96 4.85
C GLU A 518 26.46 13.62 4.25
N ALA A 519 27.34 12.96 3.49
CA ALA A 519 27.15 11.63 2.90
C ALA A 519 26.83 10.50 3.89
N ARG A 520 27.08 10.65 5.20
CA ARG A 520 26.91 9.56 6.17
C ARG A 520 25.46 9.16 6.38
N LYS A 521 24.55 10.14 6.42
CA LYS A 521 23.12 9.85 6.61
C LYS A 521 22.52 9.25 5.34
N GLU A 522 22.91 9.76 4.19
CA GLU A 522 22.39 9.30 2.91
C GLU A 522 22.86 7.89 2.55
N SER A 523 24.09 7.51 2.92
CA SER A 523 24.58 6.13 2.78
C SER A 523 23.80 5.13 3.62
N VAL A 524 23.36 5.50 4.83
CA VAL A 524 22.57 4.62 5.70
C VAL A 524 21.23 4.30 5.03
N TYR A 525 20.55 5.34 4.52
CA TYR A 525 19.30 5.17 3.77
C TYR A 525 19.48 4.38 2.47
N TYR A 526 20.61 4.51 1.79
CA TYR A 526 20.89 3.71 0.59
C TYR A 526 21.08 2.23 0.92
N VAL A 527 21.89 1.89 1.94
CA VAL A 527 22.07 0.50 2.38
C VAL A 527 20.74 -0.11 2.83
N GLU A 528 19.95 0.63 3.59
CA GLU A 528 18.59 0.24 3.99
C GLU A 528 17.69 -0.07 2.81
N TYR A 529 17.70 0.81 1.81
CA TYR A 529 16.86 0.65 0.63
C TYR A 529 17.25 -0.61 -0.15
N GLN A 530 18.55 -0.83 -0.35
CA GLN A 530 19.06 -2.04 -1.00
C GLN A 530 18.75 -3.29 -0.18
N TRP A 531 18.82 -3.21 1.15
CA TRP A 531 18.49 -4.33 2.04
C TRP A 531 17.02 -4.71 1.98
N ALA A 532 16.12 -3.72 1.96
CA ALA A 532 14.68 -3.96 1.81
C ALA A 532 14.37 -4.66 0.48
N CYS A 533 14.89 -4.15 -0.64
CA CYS A 533 14.70 -4.78 -1.95
C CYS A 533 15.26 -6.20 -1.99
N PHE A 534 16.44 -6.41 -1.41
CA PHE A 534 17.07 -7.72 -1.34
C PHE A 534 16.22 -8.71 -0.52
N CYS A 535 15.71 -8.31 0.65
CA CYS A 535 14.87 -9.17 1.49
C CYS A 535 13.59 -9.59 0.78
N ASP A 536 12.93 -8.65 0.09
CA ASP A 536 11.69 -8.92 -0.64
C ASP A 536 11.93 -9.96 -1.74
N HIS A 537 12.97 -9.77 -2.57
CA HIS A 537 13.33 -10.72 -3.62
C HIS A 537 13.80 -12.06 -3.06
N ALA A 538 14.66 -12.06 -2.04
CA ALA A 538 15.24 -13.29 -1.50
C ALA A 538 14.17 -14.18 -0.89
N SER A 539 13.21 -13.57 -0.19
CA SER A 539 12.08 -14.26 0.43
C SER A 539 11.12 -14.83 -0.62
N ASP A 540 10.68 -14.02 -1.60
CA ASP A 540 9.79 -14.50 -2.68
C ASP A 540 10.43 -15.65 -3.46
N PHE A 541 11.71 -15.49 -3.85
CA PHE A 541 12.40 -16.47 -4.68
C PHE A 541 12.68 -17.78 -3.94
N ALA A 542 12.98 -17.71 -2.63
CA ALA A 542 13.13 -18.90 -1.79
C ALA A 542 11.78 -19.62 -1.60
N ILE A 543 10.70 -18.90 -1.29
CA ILE A 543 9.35 -19.49 -1.13
C ILE A 543 8.92 -20.23 -2.41
N ARG A 544 9.13 -19.61 -3.57
CA ARG A 544 8.76 -20.20 -4.86
C ARG A 544 9.70 -21.31 -5.32
N GLY A 545 10.80 -21.55 -4.61
CA GLY A 545 11.82 -22.54 -4.96
C GLY A 545 12.54 -22.26 -6.28
N VAL A 546 12.55 -21.01 -6.74
CA VAL A 546 13.20 -20.60 -7.99
C VAL A 546 14.69 -20.29 -7.80
N VAL A 547 15.11 -20.03 -6.56
CA VAL A 547 16.51 -19.95 -6.13
C VAL A 547 16.69 -20.90 -4.94
N SER A 548 17.82 -21.62 -4.88
CA SER A 548 18.07 -22.57 -3.79
C SER A 548 18.39 -21.85 -2.48
N ASP A 549 18.08 -22.48 -1.35
CA ASP A 549 18.43 -21.97 -0.01
C ASP A 549 19.93 -21.63 0.10
N ASP A 550 20.80 -22.47 -0.47
CA ASP A 550 22.26 -22.27 -0.45
C ASP A 550 22.67 -21.04 -1.27
N ASP A 551 22.07 -20.84 -2.46
CA ASP A 551 22.32 -19.65 -3.27
C ASP A 551 21.84 -18.37 -2.57
N CYS A 552 20.63 -18.39 -2.00
CA CYS A 552 20.10 -17.25 -1.24
C CYS A 552 20.98 -16.94 -0.03
N THR A 553 21.49 -17.97 0.66
CA THR A 553 22.41 -17.83 1.80
C THR A 553 23.72 -17.17 1.37
N ASN A 554 24.37 -17.68 0.33
CA ASN A 554 25.62 -17.12 -0.18
C ASN A 554 25.46 -15.65 -0.60
N LEU A 555 24.36 -15.32 -1.29
CA LEU A 555 24.07 -13.94 -1.70
C LEU A 555 23.76 -13.03 -0.51
N THR A 556 23.18 -13.57 0.58
CA THR A 556 22.96 -12.83 1.82
C THR A 556 24.29 -12.49 2.51
N GLU A 557 25.26 -13.42 2.50
CA GLU A 557 26.63 -13.17 2.98
C GLU A 557 27.38 -12.16 2.11
N ASP A 558 27.19 -12.23 0.79
CA ASP A 558 27.78 -11.28 -0.15
C ASP A 558 27.22 -9.87 0.06
N PHE A 559 25.91 -9.75 0.28
CA PHE A 559 25.26 -8.50 0.66
C PHE A 559 25.86 -7.95 1.96
N ASP A 560 25.93 -8.78 3.00
CA ASP A 560 26.44 -8.38 4.31
C ASP A 560 27.87 -7.81 4.22
N ARG A 561 28.72 -8.48 3.44
CA ARG A 561 30.09 -8.05 3.18
C ARG A 561 30.13 -6.74 2.40
N ALA A 562 29.31 -6.57 1.37
CA ALA A 562 29.24 -5.33 0.58
C ALA A 562 28.75 -4.15 1.43
N ALA A 563 27.68 -4.34 2.20
CA ALA A 563 27.15 -3.33 3.12
C ALA A 563 28.14 -2.97 4.23
N THR A 564 28.88 -3.96 4.75
CA THR A 564 29.97 -3.72 5.72
C THR A 564 31.09 -2.87 5.11
N ASN A 565 31.45 -3.08 3.84
CA ASN A 565 32.43 -2.25 3.16
C ASN A 565 31.97 -0.81 3.02
N VAL A 566 30.72 -0.60 2.59
CA VAL A 566 30.09 0.73 2.54
C VAL A 566 30.09 1.38 3.92
N ALA A 567 29.83 0.60 4.97
CA ALA A 567 29.85 1.08 6.34
C ALA A 567 31.22 1.54 6.82
N HIS A 568 32.26 0.77 6.50
CA HIS A 568 33.63 1.16 6.79
C HIS A 568 34.06 2.41 6.02
N SER A 569 33.60 2.59 4.77
CA SER A 569 33.96 3.77 3.97
C SER A 569 33.17 5.02 4.34
N CYS A 570 31.92 4.88 4.79
CA CYS A 570 30.99 6.00 4.93
C CYS A 570 30.54 6.26 6.38
N PHE A 571 30.40 5.24 7.24
CA PHE A 571 29.80 5.40 8.57
C PHE A 571 30.81 5.56 9.71
N TRP A 572 31.93 4.83 9.70
CA TRP A 572 32.80 4.72 10.87
C TRP A 572 34.04 5.63 10.81
N ASN A 573 34.27 6.45 11.84
CA ASN A 573 35.58 7.06 12.06
C ASN A 573 36.57 6.00 12.58
N GLN A 574 37.88 6.24 12.47
CA GLN A 574 38.92 5.33 13.01
C GLN A 574 38.79 5.04 14.52
N SER A 575 38.03 5.86 15.27
CA SER A 575 37.69 5.64 16.68
C SER A 575 36.56 4.62 16.88
N ASP A 576 35.60 4.57 15.96
CA ASP A 576 34.37 3.79 16.07
C ASP A 576 34.60 2.35 15.60
N ALA A 577 35.43 2.15 14.57
CA ALA A 577 35.76 0.82 14.03
C ALA A 577 36.47 -0.15 15.02
N LYS A 578 36.79 0.28 16.25
CA LYS A 578 37.50 -0.52 17.27
C LYS A 578 36.58 -1.16 18.32
N THR A 579 35.29 -0.83 18.36
CA THR A 579 34.34 -1.41 19.33
C THR A 579 33.70 -2.67 18.78
N LYS A 580 33.59 -3.71 19.62
CA LYS A 580 33.11 -5.07 19.30
C LYS A 580 31.63 -5.17 18.84
N PHE A 581 30.92 -4.03 18.73
CA PHE A 581 29.47 -3.91 18.49
C PHE A 581 29.13 -3.10 17.23
N ASN A 582 30.11 -2.75 16.39
CA ASN A 582 29.88 -1.94 15.20
C ASN A 582 29.67 -2.85 13.99
N HIS A 583 28.40 -3.09 13.64
CA HIS A 583 27.98 -3.72 12.40
C HIS A 583 26.90 -2.86 11.75
N TRP A 584 26.85 -2.79 10.41
CA TRP A 584 25.90 -1.91 9.70
C TRP A 584 24.43 -2.25 10.02
N SER A 585 24.14 -3.53 10.30
CA SER A 585 22.81 -4.00 10.73
C SER A 585 22.27 -3.34 12.00
N ASN A 586 23.14 -2.72 12.81
CA ASN A 586 22.77 -1.99 14.02
C ASN A 586 22.41 -0.52 13.74
N TYR A 587 22.69 0.00 12.53
CA TYR A 587 22.53 1.42 12.17
C TYR A 587 21.46 1.68 11.11
N ILE A 588 20.92 0.64 10.49
CA ILE A 588 19.73 0.77 9.65
C ILE A 588 18.53 1.27 10.48
N THR A 589 17.67 2.09 9.90
CA THR A 589 16.53 2.77 10.53
C THR A 589 15.75 1.79 11.39
N GLN A 590 15.47 2.27 12.60
CA GLN A 590 15.39 1.41 13.76
C GLN A 590 14.27 0.35 13.62
N PRO A 591 14.58 -0.94 13.81
CA PRO A 591 13.61 -2.02 13.83
C PRO A 591 12.66 -1.92 15.01
N THR A 592 11.72 -2.85 15.16
CA THR A 592 10.87 -2.94 16.34
C THR A 592 11.61 -3.40 17.60
N LEU A 593 12.79 -4.02 17.48
CA LEU A 593 13.62 -4.55 18.58
C LEU A 593 15.12 -4.23 18.40
N PRO A 594 15.87 -3.85 19.45
CA PRO A 594 17.32 -3.66 19.37
C PRO A 594 18.04 -4.92 18.89
N ARG A 595 19.01 -4.75 17.98
CA ARG A 595 19.85 -5.85 17.46
C ARG A 595 21.29 -5.69 17.91
N GLN A 596 22.01 -6.81 17.92
CA GLN A 596 23.44 -6.82 18.24
C GLN A 596 24.31 -7.37 17.10
N ASP A 597 23.74 -8.16 16.18
CA ASP A 597 24.46 -8.76 15.06
C ASP A 597 23.61 -8.84 13.78
N PHE A 598 24.19 -9.41 12.72
CA PHE A 598 23.53 -9.64 11.45
C PHE A 598 22.52 -10.79 11.50
N LEU A 599 22.75 -11.81 12.34
CA LEU A 599 21.84 -12.94 12.48
C LEU A 599 20.46 -12.48 13.01
N SER A 600 20.45 -11.62 14.02
CA SER A 600 19.23 -10.96 14.51
C SER A 600 18.53 -10.14 13.42
N LEU A 601 19.27 -9.49 12.52
CA LEU A 601 18.67 -8.76 11.39
C LEU A 601 18.00 -9.71 10.39
N THR A 602 18.67 -10.80 10.02
CA THR A 602 18.07 -11.78 9.10
C THR A 602 16.85 -12.46 9.70
N ALA A 603 16.82 -12.69 11.03
CA ALA A 603 15.65 -13.17 11.74
C ALA A 603 14.50 -12.14 11.76
N ASP A 604 14.83 -10.86 11.99
CA ASP A 604 13.89 -9.72 11.93
C ASP A 604 13.26 -9.53 10.54
N CYS A 605 13.90 -10.04 9.48
CA CYS A 605 13.45 -9.95 8.09
C CYS A 605 12.84 -11.26 7.57
N GLY A 606 12.73 -12.30 8.40
CA GLY A 606 12.11 -13.57 7.99
C GLY A 606 12.97 -14.43 7.04
N LEU A 607 14.29 -14.22 6.98
CA LEU A 607 15.21 -14.95 6.09
C LEU A 607 15.59 -16.32 6.70
N TRP A 608 14.59 -17.20 6.83
CA TRP A 608 14.70 -18.50 7.51
C TRP A 608 15.83 -19.39 6.98
N PHE A 609 16.12 -19.32 5.68
CA PHE A 609 17.16 -20.12 5.03
C PHE A 609 18.56 -19.75 5.55
N TYR A 610 18.83 -18.45 5.72
CA TYR A 610 20.10 -17.95 6.24
C TYR A 610 20.24 -18.30 7.72
N VAL A 611 19.19 -18.05 8.52
CA VAL A 611 19.17 -18.40 9.94
C VAL A 611 19.43 -19.90 10.12
N LYS A 612 18.74 -20.75 9.36
CA LYS A 612 18.93 -22.21 9.36
C LYS A 612 20.37 -22.60 9.04
N HIS A 613 20.98 -21.96 8.04
CA HIS A 613 22.36 -22.22 7.67
C HIS A 613 23.33 -21.90 8.82
N ARG A 614 23.24 -20.68 9.38
CA ARG A 614 24.12 -20.24 10.48
C ARG A 614 23.97 -21.11 11.73
N LEU A 615 22.75 -21.52 12.07
CA LEU A 615 22.50 -22.40 13.22
C LEU A 615 22.97 -23.85 12.98
N LYS A 616 23.03 -24.32 11.73
CA LYS A 616 23.68 -25.61 11.41
C LYS A 616 25.19 -25.56 11.59
N GLU A 617 25.82 -24.45 11.21
CA GLU A 617 27.27 -24.27 11.37
C GLU A 617 27.66 -24.16 12.84
N ASP A 618 26.89 -23.37 13.61
CA ASP A 618 27.13 -23.16 15.03
C ASP A 618 25.80 -23.09 15.81
N PRO A 619 25.33 -24.23 16.34
CA PRO A 619 24.13 -24.27 17.18
C PRO A 619 24.25 -23.44 18.47
N SER A 620 25.47 -23.11 18.92
CA SER A 620 25.66 -22.33 20.15
C SER A 620 25.19 -20.88 20.02
N LEU A 621 25.02 -20.39 18.78
CA LEU A 621 24.46 -19.08 18.47
C LEU A 621 23.05 -18.89 19.04
N VAL A 622 22.27 -19.96 19.19
CA VAL A 622 20.94 -19.92 19.83
C VAL A 622 21.03 -19.64 21.33
N ALA A 623 22.07 -20.18 21.98
CA ALA A 623 22.28 -20.06 23.43
C ALA A 623 23.06 -18.79 23.82
N HIS A 624 23.47 -17.98 22.83
CA HIS A 624 24.09 -16.69 23.10
C HIS A 624 23.07 -15.75 23.75
N ARG A 625 23.34 -15.36 24.99
CA ARG A 625 22.52 -14.40 25.73
C ARG A 625 22.67 -13.00 25.14
N LEU A 626 21.83 -12.71 24.16
CA LEU A 626 21.63 -11.38 23.60
C LEU A 626 20.72 -10.56 24.52
N GLU A 627 20.72 -9.23 24.36
CA GLU A 627 19.73 -8.38 25.06
C GLU A 627 18.30 -8.69 24.64
N VAL A 628 18.13 -9.13 23.39
CA VAL A 628 16.89 -9.62 22.81
C VAL A 628 17.15 -11.02 22.26
N PRO A 629 16.45 -12.06 22.74
CA PRO A 629 16.61 -13.43 22.26
C PRO A 629 16.39 -13.54 20.75
N LEU A 630 17.15 -14.43 20.09
CA LEU A 630 17.01 -14.64 18.64
C LEU A 630 15.59 -15.03 18.25
N LEU A 631 14.93 -15.85 19.07
CA LEU A 631 13.53 -16.24 18.87
C LEU A 631 12.57 -15.04 18.88
N ALA A 632 12.82 -14.04 19.73
CA ALA A 632 11.98 -12.84 19.84
C ALA A 632 11.99 -11.98 18.56
N HIS A 633 13.11 -11.95 17.83
CA HIS A 633 13.22 -11.25 16.54
C HIS A 633 12.25 -11.80 15.48
N SER A 634 11.99 -13.11 15.49
CA SER A 634 11.00 -13.74 14.61
C SER A 634 9.57 -13.72 15.16
N LEU A 635 9.38 -13.77 16.48
CA LEU A 635 8.05 -13.90 17.09
C LEU A 635 7.34 -12.56 17.34
N LEU A 636 8.06 -11.47 17.53
CA LEU A 636 7.49 -10.19 17.96
C LEU A 636 7.41 -9.15 16.82
N ARG A 637 7.46 -9.63 15.58
CA ARG A 637 7.25 -8.87 14.35
C ARG A 637 5.91 -9.29 13.75
N PHE A 638 4.93 -8.39 13.71
CA PHE A 638 3.64 -8.64 13.07
C PHE A 638 3.30 -7.50 12.13
N GLU A 639 3.47 -7.74 10.84
CA GLU A 639 3.13 -6.80 9.77
C GLU A 639 1.71 -7.06 9.27
N SER A 640 1.05 -6.07 8.67
CA SER A 640 -0.30 -6.25 8.11
C SER A 640 -0.34 -7.13 6.85
N SER A 641 0.82 -7.46 6.27
CA SER A 641 0.94 -8.27 5.06
C SER A 641 1.04 -9.77 5.38
N ILE A 642 0.21 -10.55 4.68
CA ILE A 642 0.06 -12.01 4.83
C ILE A 642 1.40 -12.74 4.58
N LEU A 643 2.13 -12.34 3.54
CA LEU A 643 3.34 -13.02 3.09
C LEU A 643 4.48 -12.90 4.13
N TYR A 644 4.66 -11.71 4.70
CA TYR A 644 5.70 -11.49 5.72
C TYR A 644 5.39 -12.24 7.01
N THR A 645 4.12 -12.36 7.37
CA THR A 645 3.70 -13.12 8.57
C THR A 645 4.09 -14.60 8.45
N GLU A 646 3.97 -15.20 7.27
CA GLU A 646 4.39 -16.60 7.03
C GLU A 646 5.91 -16.78 7.15
N LEU A 647 6.69 -15.84 6.60
CA LEU A 647 8.16 -15.85 6.68
C LEU A 647 8.68 -15.80 8.13
N PHE A 648 8.03 -15.00 8.98
CA PHE A 648 8.36 -14.92 10.40
C PHE A 648 8.10 -16.25 11.13
N PHE A 649 6.98 -16.92 10.83
CA PHE A 649 6.69 -18.23 11.40
C PHE A 649 7.68 -19.29 10.93
N MET A 650 8.03 -19.35 9.64
CA MET A 650 9.07 -20.27 9.15
C MET A 650 10.41 -20.05 9.88
N THR A 651 10.77 -18.80 10.14
CA THR A 651 12.00 -18.43 10.85
C THR A 651 11.95 -18.87 12.31
N ALA A 652 10.82 -18.64 13.00
CA ALA A 652 10.62 -19.08 14.38
C ALA A 652 10.70 -20.61 14.52
N SER A 653 10.07 -21.36 13.61
CA SER A 653 10.13 -22.82 13.56
C SER A 653 11.56 -23.33 13.36
N VAL A 654 12.34 -22.68 12.48
CA VAL A 654 13.76 -22.97 12.32
C VAL A 654 14.49 -22.76 13.65
N ILE A 655 14.35 -21.61 14.29
CA ILE A 655 15.05 -21.28 15.55
C ILE A 655 14.71 -22.29 16.65
N LEU A 656 13.43 -22.65 16.81
CA LEU A 656 12.96 -23.65 17.78
C LEU A 656 13.55 -25.04 17.51
N SER A 657 13.72 -25.42 16.23
CA SER A 657 14.31 -26.72 15.87
C SER A 657 15.78 -26.89 16.28
N PHE A 658 16.48 -25.79 16.63
CA PHE A 658 17.84 -25.79 17.18
C PHE A 658 17.88 -25.59 18.71
N SER A 659 16.82 -26.02 19.41
CA SER A 659 16.73 -26.00 20.88
C SER A 659 16.76 -24.59 21.50
N ALA A 660 16.13 -23.61 20.82
CA ALA A 660 15.89 -22.30 21.42
C ALA A 660 14.96 -22.44 22.64
N ASP A 661 15.33 -21.82 23.75
CA ASP A 661 14.54 -21.85 24.98
C ASP A 661 13.34 -20.88 24.86
N PRO A 662 12.10 -21.39 24.77
CA PRO A 662 10.91 -20.53 24.76
C PRO A 662 10.77 -19.71 26.05
N ASN A 663 11.41 -20.15 27.14
CA ASN A 663 11.36 -19.50 28.44
C ASN A 663 12.47 -18.48 28.65
N GLU A 664 13.30 -18.20 27.66
CA GLU A 664 14.36 -17.19 27.78
C GLU A 664 13.75 -15.82 28.13
N VAL A 665 14.20 -15.26 29.25
CA VAL A 665 13.65 -14.04 29.85
C VAL A 665 14.40 -12.82 29.33
N PHE A 666 13.67 -11.86 28.78
CA PHE A 666 14.19 -10.54 28.44
C PHE A 666 13.14 -9.48 28.77
N ARG A 667 13.58 -8.30 29.22
CA ARG A 667 12.70 -7.22 29.72
C ARG A 667 11.65 -7.71 30.74
N GLY A 668 12.05 -8.66 31.59
CA GLY A 668 11.26 -9.14 32.73
C GLY A 668 10.30 -10.29 32.44
N HIS A 669 10.14 -10.73 31.19
CA HIS A 669 9.23 -11.80 30.80
C HIS A 669 9.84 -12.75 29.77
N SER A 670 9.33 -13.98 29.69
CA SER A 670 9.82 -14.95 28.70
C SER A 670 9.23 -14.75 27.30
N CYS A 671 9.93 -15.24 26.27
CA CYS A 671 9.41 -15.28 24.90
C CYS A 671 8.03 -15.98 24.85
N TRP A 672 7.87 -17.06 25.61
CA TRP A 672 6.61 -17.79 25.77
C TRP A 672 5.49 -16.92 26.35
N GLN A 673 5.76 -16.17 27.42
CA GLN A 673 4.76 -15.26 27.99
C GLN A 673 4.33 -14.15 27.01
N TYR A 674 5.27 -13.62 26.23
CA TYR A 674 4.93 -12.67 25.17
C TYR A 674 4.08 -13.33 24.07
N TRP A 675 4.40 -14.56 23.66
CA TRP A 675 3.62 -15.32 22.68
C TRP A 675 2.20 -15.64 23.15
N VAL A 676 2.04 -16.14 24.38
CA VAL A 676 0.71 -16.40 24.99
C VAL A 676 -0.10 -15.09 25.08
N THR A 677 0.56 -13.96 25.37
CA THR A 677 -0.07 -12.64 25.34
C THR A 677 -0.51 -12.24 23.93
N ILE A 678 0.26 -12.59 22.90
CA ILE A 678 -0.11 -12.36 21.49
C ILE A 678 -1.31 -13.23 21.10
N LEU A 679 -1.31 -14.53 21.42
CA LEU A 679 -2.45 -15.41 21.17
C LEU A 679 -3.73 -14.87 21.80
N HIS A 680 -3.63 -14.39 23.05
CA HIS A 680 -4.75 -13.85 23.80
C HIS A 680 -5.25 -12.50 23.22
N THR A 681 -4.35 -11.62 22.79
CA THR A 681 -4.71 -10.27 22.27
C THR A 681 -5.11 -10.26 20.79
N LYS A 682 -4.54 -11.15 19.97
CA LYS A 682 -4.57 -11.09 18.50
C LYS A 682 -5.13 -12.33 17.84
N GLY A 683 -5.19 -13.46 18.54
CA GLY A 683 -5.79 -14.68 18.04
C GLY A 683 -7.11 -14.38 17.36
N GLN A 684 -7.99 -13.60 18.00
CA GLN A 684 -9.33 -13.24 17.49
C GLN A 684 -9.39 -12.10 16.44
N VAL A 685 -8.30 -11.35 16.22
CA VAL A 685 -8.30 -10.12 15.39
C VAL A 685 -7.84 -10.37 13.94
N LEU A 686 -6.94 -11.33 13.70
CA LEU A 686 -6.34 -11.57 12.39
C LEU A 686 -7.18 -12.49 11.46
N GLY A 687 -8.30 -13.02 11.96
CA GLY A 687 -9.22 -13.87 11.22
C GLY A 687 -8.72 -15.33 11.04
N PRO A 688 -9.56 -16.24 10.51
CA PRO A 688 -9.29 -17.68 10.49
C PRO A 688 -8.11 -18.12 9.60
N ARG A 689 -7.54 -17.21 8.81
CA ARG A 689 -6.49 -17.53 7.83
C ARG A 689 -5.11 -17.80 8.44
N TYR A 690 -4.88 -17.37 9.68
CA TYR A 690 -3.59 -17.55 10.35
C TYR A 690 -3.62 -18.59 11.47
N ASP A 691 -4.79 -19.13 11.82
CA ASP A 691 -4.99 -20.03 12.95
C ASP A 691 -4.09 -21.28 12.84
N HIS A 692 -3.85 -21.77 11.60
CA HIS A 692 -2.93 -22.89 11.36
C HIS A 692 -1.49 -22.58 11.80
N ASN A 693 -0.97 -21.39 11.47
CA ASN A 693 0.40 -21.03 11.80
C ASN A 693 0.57 -20.69 13.28
N PHE A 694 -0.40 -19.99 13.87
CA PHE A 694 -0.43 -19.75 15.32
C PHE A 694 -0.46 -21.06 16.10
N LYS A 695 -1.25 -22.04 15.66
CA LYS A 695 -1.26 -23.39 16.20
C LYS A 695 0.11 -24.06 16.07
N ALA A 696 0.69 -24.06 14.87
CA ALA A 696 1.97 -24.72 14.61
C ALA A 696 3.08 -24.20 15.55
N ILE A 697 3.26 -22.88 15.63
CA ILE A 697 4.25 -22.26 16.52
C ILE A 697 3.97 -22.57 17.99
N THR A 698 2.70 -22.52 18.40
CA THR A 698 2.31 -22.86 19.79
C THR A 698 2.70 -24.29 20.14
N VAL A 699 2.41 -25.23 19.25
CA VAL A 699 2.79 -26.65 19.41
C VAL A 699 4.31 -26.81 19.45
N GLU A 700 5.04 -26.11 18.59
CA GLU A 700 6.51 -26.16 18.57
C GLU A 700 7.14 -25.58 19.83
N MET A 701 6.63 -24.46 20.35
CA MET A 701 7.09 -23.89 21.63
C MET A 701 6.81 -24.83 22.81
N LEU A 702 5.63 -25.46 22.86
CA LEU A 702 5.31 -26.46 23.89
C LEU A 702 6.27 -27.66 23.83
N ARG A 703 6.54 -28.18 22.63
CA ARG A 703 7.50 -29.27 22.42
C ARG A 703 8.94 -28.88 22.75
N ALA A 704 9.29 -27.61 22.60
CA ALA A 704 10.57 -27.04 23.00
C ALA A 704 10.68 -26.78 24.52
N GLY A 705 9.66 -27.12 25.31
CA GLY A 705 9.69 -27.04 26.78
C GLY A 705 9.18 -25.73 27.35
N ALA A 706 8.28 -25.03 26.65
CA ALA A 706 7.60 -23.86 27.19
C ALA A 706 6.90 -24.16 28.53
N ASP A 707 7.06 -23.26 29.51
CA ASP A 707 6.53 -23.42 30.86
C ASP A 707 4.99 -23.41 30.86
N LEU A 708 4.42 -24.56 31.22
CA LEU A 708 2.97 -24.82 31.21
C LEU A 708 2.22 -24.03 32.30
N THR A 709 2.95 -23.56 33.32
CA THR A 709 2.37 -22.80 34.44
C THR A 709 2.23 -21.31 34.13
N LEU A 710 2.92 -20.82 33.09
CA LEU A 710 2.91 -19.42 32.72
C LEU A 710 1.70 -19.09 31.82
N GLY A 711 0.89 -18.16 32.31
CA GLY A 711 -0.19 -17.52 31.57
C GLY A 711 0.24 -16.26 30.83
N CYS A 712 -0.71 -15.53 30.24
CA CYS A 712 -0.42 -14.24 29.63
C CYS A 712 -0.04 -13.17 30.67
N LEU A 713 0.66 -12.12 30.23
CA LEU A 713 1.18 -11.07 31.09
C LEU A 713 0.09 -10.24 31.78
N LYS A 714 0.32 -9.90 33.05
CA LYS A 714 -0.60 -9.11 33.88
C LYS A 714 -0.42 -7.60 33.63
N GLY A 715 -1.45 -6.94 33.08
CA GLY A 715 -1.51 -5.47 32.99
C GLY A 715 -1.97 -4.92 31.63
N ARG A 716 -2.34 -3.63 31.60
CA ARG A 716 -2.96 -2.92 30.45
C ARG A 716 -2.02 -2.69 29.25
N THR A 717 -0.77 -3.13 29.35
CA THR A 717 0.34 -2.48 28.63
C THR A 717 1.54 -3.35 28.34
N ALA A 718 1.61 -4.64 28.70
CA ALA A 718 2.89 -5.37 28.69
C ALA A 718 3.65 -5.32 27.35
N LEU A 719 2.99 -5.52 26.20
CA LEU A 719 3.61 -5.36 24.88
C LEU A 719 3.90 -3.88 24.56
N ARG A 720 3.00 -2.96 24.95
CA ARG A 720 3.18 -1.51 24.76
C ARG A 720 4.35 -0.95 25.57
N ASP A 721 4.51 -1.42 26.80
CA ASP A 721 5.56 -1.03 27.72
C ASP A 721 6.87 -1.73 27.34
N LEU A 722 6.85 -2.98 26.86
CA LEU A 722 8.01 -3.59 26.21
C LEU A 722 8.55 -2.67 25.11
N TYR A 723 7.74 -2.32 24.11
CA TYR A 723 8.22 -1.42 23.06
C TYR A 723 8.55 -0.02 23.62
N ARG A 724 7.79 0.55 24.56
CA ARG A 724 8.14 1.85 25.16
C ARG A 724 9.48 1.82 25.89
N GLU A 725 9.81 0.76 26.62
CA GLU A 725 11.07 0.59 27.32
C GLU A 725 12.24 0.39 26.34
N LEU A 726 11.97 -0.21 25.18
CA LEU A 726 12.95 -0.35 24.12
C LEU A 726 13.24 0.96 23.37
N TRP A 727 12.38 1.99 23.47
CA TRP A 727 12.48 3.23 22.68
C TRP A 727 12.45 4.50 23.55
N THR A 728 13.56 5.25 23.61
CA THR A 728 13.75 6.38 24.54
C THR A 728 13.68 7.80 23.94
N GLU A 729 13.43 7.99 22.63
CA GLU A 729 13.39 9.34 22.02
C GLU A 729 11.99 9.82 21.58
N ASP A 730 11.67 11.07 21.94
CA ASP A 730 10.38 11.76 21.80
C ASP A 730 9.89 12.01 20.33
N GLY A 731 10.70 11.67 19.32
CA GLY A 731 10.41 11.98 17.91
C GLY A 731 9.74 10.87 17.08
N PHE A 732 9.65 9.65 17.60
CA PHE A 732 9.25 8.46 16.82
C PHE A 732 7.72 8.27 16.69
N ARG A 733 6.94 8.97 17.54
CA ARG A 733 5.52 8.67 17.76
C ARG A 733 4.60 8.91 16.55
N ASP A 734 5.02 9.71 15.57
CA ASP A 734 4.11 10.25 14.54
C ASP A 734 4.34 9.73 13.11
N ARG A 735 5.46 9.03 12.78
CA ARG A 735 5.78 8.67 11.37
C ARG A 735 5.96 7.19 11.04
N TYR A 736 6.44 6.36 11.98
CA TYR A 736 6.84 4.96 11.66
C TYR A 736 6.12 3.89 12.49
N VAL A 737 5.65 4.23 13.69
CA VAL A 737 4.74 3.35 14.47
C VAL A 737 3.45 3.05 13.67
N PHE A 738 3.02 3.96 12.80
CA PHE A 738 1.82 3.78 11.99
C PHE A 738 1.92 2.66 10.93
N ILE A 739 3.13 2.25 10.53
CA ILE A 739 3.34 1.36 9.37
C ILE A 739 3.56 -0.11 9.80
N PHE A 740 4.26 -0.37 10.91
CA PHE A 740 4.68 -1.74 11.26
C PHE A 740 4.08 -2.32 12.53
N ILE A 741 3.57 -1.48 13.44
CA ILE A 741 2.81 -1.94 14.62
C ILE A 741 1.69 -0.92 14.84
N GLN A 742 0.48 -1.21 14.41
CA GLN A 742 -0.67 -0.43 14.87
C GLN A 742 -0.88 -0.67 16.37
N MET A 743 -0.13 0.03 17.22
CA MET A 743 -0.13 -0.09 18.68
C MET A 743 -1.50 0.18 19.30
N HIS A 744 -2.39 0.84 18.55
CA HIS A 744 -3.79 1.05 18.88
C HIS A 744 -4.62 -0.26 18.88
N HIS A 745 -4.06 -1.36 18.37
CA HIS A 745 -4.67 -2.70 18.35
C HIS A 745 -4.08 -3.66 19.41
N LEU A 746 -3.18 -3.20 20.28
CA LEU A 746 -2.76 -3.98 21.45
C LEU A 746 -3.86 -3.86 22.51
N VAL A 747 -4.61 -4.94 22.72
CA VAL A 747 -5.81 -5.00 23.58
C VAL A 747 -5.45 -4.85 25.07
N ASP A 748 -6.30 -4.18 25.85
CA ASP A 748 -6.18 -3.98 27.31
C ASP A 748 -6.83 -5.15 28.07
N HIS A 749 -6.03 -5.95 28.77
CA HIS A 749 -6.48 -7.15 29.49
C HIS A 749 -6.34 -7.10 31.04
N SER A 750 -6.47 -5.93 31.69
CA SER A 750 -6.36 -5.86 33.17
C SER A 750 -7.67 -6.12 33.95
N GLU A 751 -7.60 -6.69 35.17
CA GLU A 751 -8.74 -6.80 36.12
C GLU A 751 -9.46 -5.45 36.41
N GLU A 752 -8.76 -4.32 36.25
CA GLU A 752 -9.28 -2.98 36.54
C GLU A 752 -10.09 -2.38 35.39
N ALA A 753 -9.81 -2.76 34.13
CA ALA A 753 -10.64 -2.43 32.96
C ALA A 753 -12.03 -3.10 33.04
N TRP A 754 -12.15 -4.17 33.82
CA TRP A 754 -13.40 -4.88 34.08
C TRP A 754 -14.15 -4.36 35.31
N ARG A 755 -13.47 -3.69 36.27
CA ARG A 755 -14.10 -3.06 37.46
C ARG A 755 -14.54 -1.61 37.23
N ASP A 756 -13.86 -0.86 36.37
CA ASP A 756 -14.22 0.54 36.14
C ASP A 756 -15.25 0.66 35.00
N SER A 757 -16.51 0.85 35.38
CA SER A 757 -17.66 1.00 34.47
C SER A 757 -17.56 2.16 33.46
N ASN A 758 -16.52 2.99 33.54
CA ASN A 758 -16.40 4.27 32.82
C ASN A 758 -15.26 4.35 31.78
N GLN A 759 -14.46 3.30 31.54
CA GLN A 759 -13.49 3.33 30.43
C GLN A 759 -14.09 2.78 29.14
N ASN A 760 -13.95 3.59 28.09
CA ASN A 760 -14.86 3.67 26.96
C ASN A 760 -14.21 3.04 25.68
N ASP A 761 -13.42 1.98 25.86
CA ASP A 761 -12.75 1.29 24.75
C ASP A 761 -13.71 0.29 24.06
N LYS A 762 -13.81 0.37 22.72
CA LYS A 762 -14.75 -0.45 21.92
C LYS A 762 -14.26 -1.90 21.78
N PHE A 763 -12.96 -2.16 21.96
CA PHE A 763 -12.40 -3.52 21.97
C PHE A 763 -12.81 -4.28 23.24
N CYS A 764 -12.76 -3.65 24.41
CA CYS A 764 -13.28 -4.21 25.67
C CYS A 764 -14.79 -4.55 25.63
N ARG A 765 -15.57 -3.92 24.75
CA ARG A 765 -17.02 -4.21 24.61
C ARG A 765 -17.34 -5.44 23.75
N HIS A 766 -16.55 -5.74 22.71
CA HIS A 766 -16.73 -6.98 21.95
C HIS A 766 -16.37 -8.19 22.83
N GLU A 767 -15.34 -8.04 23.65
CA GLU A 767 -14.95 -9.00 24.68
C GLU A 767 -15.99 -9.16 25.79
N ARG A 768 -16.61 -8.10 26.31
CA ARG A 768 -17.70 -8.25 27.31
C ARG A 768 -18.86 -9.11 26.83
N VAL A 769 -19.12 -9.17 25.51
CA VAL A 769 -20.17 -10.02 24.94
C VAL A 769 -19.72 -11.48 24.79
N LEU A 770 -18.44 -11.71 24.47
CA LEU A 770 -17.84 -13.04 24.34
C LEU A 770 -17.51 -13.69 25.71
N PHE A 771 -17.20 -12.87 26.73
CA PHE A 771 -16.78 -13.30 28.07
C PHE A 771 -17.82 -13.06 29.17
N ALA A 772 -19.05 -12.67 28.82
CA ALA A 772 -20.14 -12.36 29.77
C ALA A 772 -20.41 -13.49 30.78
N GLU A 773 -20.18 -14.75 30.39
CA GLU A 773 -20.43 -15.92 31.24
C GLU A 773 -19.28 -16.23 32.22
N ARG A 774 -18.11 -15.58 32.08
CA ARG A 774 -16.89 -15.84 32.88
C ARG A 774 -16.36 -14.61 33.65
N GLU A 775 -17.12 -13.52 33.73
CA GLU A 775 -16.72 -12.24 34.37
C GLU A 775 -16.32 -12.33 35.86
N ASN A 776 -16.64 -13.44 36.54
CA ASN A 776 -16.40 -13.61 37.98
C ASN A 776 -15.18 -14.51 38.33
N LEU A 777 -14.41 -14.99 37.35
CA LEU A 777 -13.25 -15.84 37.61
C LEU A 777 -12.00 -14.99 37.96
N PRO A 778 -11.15 -15.40 38.93
CA PRO A 778 -9.88 -14.73 39.24
C PRO A 778 -8.97 -14.60 38.02
N PHE A 779 -8.12 -13.56 37.96
CA PHE A 779 -7.14 -13.36 36.86
C PHE A 779 -6.35 -14.65 36.53
N GLY A 780 -5.89 -15.38 37.56
CA GLY A 780 -5.12 -16.62 37.37
C GLY A 780 -5.90 -17.76 36.69
N GLU A 781 -7.24 -17.78 36.76
CA GLU A 781 -8.06 -18.82 36.14
C GLU A 781 -8.46 -18.46 34.70
N ARG A 782 -8.59 -17.17 34.38
CA ARG A 782 -8.92 -16.69 33.03
C ARG A 782 -7.71 -16.53 32.12
N HIS A 783 -6.55 -16.20 32.70
CA HIS A 783 -5.33 -15.89 31.96
C HIS A 783 -4.31 -17.03 31.97
N CYS A 784 -4.70 -18.21 32.47
CA CYS A 784 -3.88 -19.41 32.39
C CYS A 784 -3.80 -19.92 30.95
N LEU A 785 -2.76 -20.69 30.65
CA LEU A 785 -2.48 -21.22 29.32
C LEU A 785 -3.69 -21.93 28.70
N LYS A 786 -4.32 -22.86 29.43
CA LYS A 786 -5.48 -23.63 28.93
C LYS A 786 -6.67 -22.74 28.56
N ALA A 787 -6.95 -21.70 29.35
CA ALA A 787 -8.01 -20.75 29.06
C ALA A 787 -7.70 -19.91 27.82
N VAL A 788 -6.46 -19.43 27.67
CA VAL A 788 -6.03 -18.68 26.48
C VAL A 788 -6.12 -19.54 25.21
N ILE A 789 -5.73 -20.81 25.25
CA ILE A 789 -5.83 -21.72 24.10
C ILE A 789 -7.28 -21.98 23.71
N GLU A 790 -8.15 -22.25 24.70
CA GLU A 790 -9.60 -22.35 24.47
C GLU A 790 -10.13 -21.08 23.80
N ASP A 791 -9.82 -19.91 24.35
CA ASP A 791 -10.37 -18.64 23.87
C ASP A 791 -9.80 -18.24 22.48
N ALA A 792 -8.54 -18.58 22.20
CA ALA A 792 -7.89 -18.24 20.94
C ALA A 792 -8.40 -19.09 19.77
N PHE A 793 -8.62 -20.39 19.98
CA PHE A 793 -8.87 -21.34 18.90
C PHE A 793 -10.29 -21.92 18.88
N ARG A 794 -10.96 -22.12 20.02
CA ARG A 794 -12.19 -22.95 20.10
C ARG A 794 -13.33 -22.53 19.18
N GLU A 795 -13.55 -21.23 19.01
CA GLU A 795 -14.64 -20.73 18.18
C GLU A 795 -14.39 -20.98 16.68
N ARG A 796 -13.12 -21.07 16.25
CA ARG A 796 -12.72 -21.10 14.83
C ARG A 796 -12.08 -22.42 14.39
N ASP A 797 -11.28 -23.04 15.25
CA ASP A 797 -10.62 -24.33 15.07
C ASP A 797 -10.77 -25.21 16.35
N PRO A 798 -11.95 -25.82 16.56
CA PRO A 798 -12.18 -26.69 17.71
C PRO A 798 -11.22 -27.89 17.75
N GLU A 799 -10.91 -28.50 16.60
CA GLU A 799 -10.03 -29.67 16.54
C GLU A 799 -8.59 -29.31 16.90
N GLY A 800 -8.09 -28.16 16.41
CA GLY A 800 -6.76 -27.66 16.77
C GLY A 800 -6.64 -27.23 18.23
N ALA A 801 -7.70 -26.66 18.81
CA ALA A 801 -7.75 -26.37 20.24
C ALA A 801 -7.65 -27.66 21.08
N ASP A 802 -8.36 -28.73 20.70
CA ASP A 802 -8.27 -30.02 21.38
C ASP A 802 -6.87 -30.64 21.28
N GLU A 803 -6.23 -30.53 20.11
CA GLU A 803 -4.87 -31.03 19.90
C GLU A 803 -3.86 -30.33 20.83
N ILE A 804 -3.91 -28.99 20.93
CA ILE A 804 -3.01 -28.25 21.82
C ILE A 804 -3.27 -28.60 23.29
N LEU A 805 -4.55 -28.67 23.70
CA LEU A 805 -4.91 -28.98 25.09
C LEU A 805 -4.51 -30.41 25.47
N GLN A 806 -4.70 -31.38 24.58
CA GLN A 806 -4.24 -32.75 24.79
C GLN A 806 -2.71 -32.79 24.92
N LEU A 807 -1.98 -32.05 24.08
CA LEU A 807 -0.53 -31.96 24.18
C LEU A 807 -0.09 -31.38 25.53
N ILE A 808 -0.78 -30.34 26.03
CA ILE A 808 -0.51 -29.77 27.37
C ILE A 808 -0.71 -30.83 28.45
N GLU A 809 -1.81 -31.60 28.41
CA GLU A 809 -2.07 -32.67 29.38
C GLU A 809 -1.01 -33.78 29.32
N GLU A 810 -0.57 -34.16 28.12
CA GLU A 810 0.50 -35.15 27.93
C GLU A 810 1.84 -34.66 28.53
N LEU A 811 2.17 -33.39 28.33
CA LEU A 811 3.39 -32.77 28.87
C LEU A 811 3.32 -32.63 30.40
N GLU A 812 2.18 -32.18 30.96
CA GLU A 812 1.95 -32.11 32.41
C GLU A 812 2.10 -33.49 33.08
N ALA A 813 1.54 -34.54 32.46
CA ALA A 813 1.66 -35.90 32.95
C ALA A 813 3.11 -36.41 32.92
N LYS A 814 3.88 -36.01 31.91
CA LYS A 814 5.30 -36.35 31.78
C LYS A 814 6.13 -35.65 32.85
N GLU A 815 5.94 -34.36 33.09
CA GLU A 815 6.61 -33.60 34.17
C GLU A 815 6.32 -34.23 35.56
N ALA A 816 5.05 -34.56 35.83
CA ALA A 816 4.67 -35.21 37.08
C ALA A 816 5.31 -36.60 37.27
N SER A 817 5.55 -37.33 36.17
CA SER A 817 6.21 -38.64 36.19
C SER A 817 7.72 -38.52 36.44
N GLU A 818 8.39 -37.55 35.80
CA GLU A 818 9.82 -37.28 35.96
C GLU A 818 10.15 -36.74 37.36
N GLU A 819 9.28 -35.88 37.92
CA GLU A 819 9.40 -35.45 39.32
C GLU A 819 9.34 -36.65 40.28
N CYS A 820 8.48 -37.63 40.00
CA CYS A 820 8.27 -38.83 40.83
C CYS A 820 9.46 -39.81 40.81
N GLU A 821 10.32 -39.78 39.78
CA GLU A 821 11.52 -40.61 39.67
C GLU A 821 12.75 -40.05 40.43
N VAL A 822 12.72 -38.79 40.88
CA VAL A 822 13.81 -38.21 41.69
C VAL A 822 13.90 -38.93 43.04
N PRO A 823 15.03 -39.60 43.38
CA PRO A 823 15.15 -40.35 44.63
C PRO A 823 14.89 -39.46 45.84
N ILE A 824 14.09 -39.95 46.79
CA ILE A 824 13.64 -39.26 48.02
C ILE A 824 14.80 -38.57 48.80
N ARG A 825 16.06 -39.01 48.61
CA ARG A 825 17.24 -38.40 49.23
C ARG A 825 17.60 -37.02 48.67
N GLU A 826 17.34 -36.73 47.39
CA GLU A 826 17.60 -35.40 46.81
C GLU A 826 16.49 -34.40 47.17
N ARG A 827 15.24 -34.85 47.27
CA ARG A 827 14.11 -34.03 47.75
C ARG A 827 14.31 -33.52 49.18
N LYS A 828 15.00 -34.28 50.04
CA LYS A 828 15.35 -33.83 51.40
C LYS A 828 16.55 -32.88 51.43
N ARG A 829 17.46 -32.95 50.46
CA ARG A 829 18.64 -32.10 50.43
C ARG A 829 18.29 -30.68 49.93
N LYS A 830 17.46 -30.56 48.88
CA LYS A 830 16.96 -29.25 48.41
C LYS A 830 16.14 -28.50 49.48
N ARG A 831 15.25 -29.19 50.20
CA ARG A 831 14.47 -28.56 51.29
C ARG A 831 15.30 -28.17 52.52
N LEU A 832 16.48 -28.76 52.72
CA LEU A 832 17.39 -28.37 53.81
C LEU A 832 18.35 -27.25 53.40
N GLU A 833 18.57 -27.04 52.11
CA GLU A 833 19.37 -25.92 51.58
C GLU A 833 18.50 -24.65 51.45
N GLU A 834 17.18 -24.75 51.19
CA GLU A 834 16.25 -23.61 51.13
C GLU A 834 15.80 -23.07 52.52
N ASP A 835 16.01 -23.81 53.62
CA ASP A 835 15.71 -23.32 54.99
C ASP A 835 16.93 -22.59 55.63
N VAL A 836 18.04 -22.40 54.89
CA VAL A 836 19.29 -21.78 55.41
C VAL A 836 19.80 -20.58 54.56
N GLU A 837 19.14 -20.21 53.46
CA GLU A 837 19.32 -18.91 52.76
C GLU A 837 18.05 -18.06 52.88
#